data_AF-A0A3M1CKK2-F1
#
_entry.id   AF-A0A3M1CKK2-F1
#
_cell.length_a   1.000
_cell.length_b   1.000
_cell.length_c   1.000
_cell.angle_alpha   90.00
_cell.angle_beta   90.00
_cell.angle_gamma   90.00
#
_symmetry.space_group_name_H-M   'P 1'
#
loop_
_entity.id
_entity.type
_entity.pdbx_description
1 polymer ?
#
loop_
_entity_poly.entity_id
_entity_poly.type
_entity_poly.pdbx_seq_one_letter_code
_entity_poly.pdbx_strand_id
1 'polypeptide(L)'
;MAPGGTMPSAGTSPLPTRASPTSGPEASVQPLVSLLLPTFLACTGGGDDSGPAAAWVSHGDIAPDISAPMGEPVPFATEEQRATFERGEQVALRRFSLADGLGPGFNVTFCAACHEKPTTGGAAGLYRNFYIAARTTEDGVVVTTESAGNSSGVVRMYYYGHDEPARPVVDEAIDVVAQRNPIPFFGVGLIAELSEEEILSRADPEDADGDGISGRPNYEEGFVGRFGMKAQTVSIEGFIRGPLFNHLGVTTDPLCHDQRAALPVDSSSDDDPPCDQTGRRDLDWLADGVLPYGQAAAQSGPLEDEDDAPDPELSTDDLFDLVSWAMLLAAPEVEDISDNPLAQQGQQVFDEIGCGACHTPRLEGPRGPLPVYSDLLLHDMGDELGDGLDIAGFQEADGNEFRTQPLWGVAAEGPYLHDGRATTLIEAIEMHGGEAAEQARRFAARSDDDKAAMVEFLFSLGGRSQRTLGLLPPDQPLPAAGDWGGPLHELSADEAETFQAALELFDREFGYAEGTGGPRFNGDSCRACHFEPVIGGAGPRGVNVMRHGILNDNGEFTVPSVGTILHKQTALPGSVNAPQPEADIFEHRNTPHLFGLGLIDGIAEETIIANADPDDTVSPDGITGRVSWTDEGRVGRLGWKAQVPSVEEFVRDALTTEIGMTIEYQEGLTFGRIQDNDAVADPEIDRDTAELLTYLLRNFAPPPRSHGDDPAAEAAGEALFESVGCAACHIPALDGADGPVPLYSDLLLHEILPPDAVGIEDASASMWEFRTAPLWGLARTAPYMHDGAADTIEEAIARHDGEAAASRAAFEALDASQKADLLTFLQSL
;
A
#
# COMPACT_ATOMS: atom_id res chain seq x y z
N MET A 1 36.77 55.70 -28.49
CA MET A 1 35.99 56.42 -29.52
C MET A 1 34.53 56.13 -29.26
N ALA A 2 33.75 57.15 -28.91
CA ALA A 2 32.29 57.16 -29.11
C ALA A 2 32.00 57.30 -30.63
N PRO A 3 30.77 57.09 -31.16
CA PRO A 3 29.49 57.71 -30.76
C PRO A 3 28.32 56.70 -30.67
N GLY A 4 27.09 56.96 -30.23
CA GLY A 4 26.35 58.19 -29.89
C GLY A 4 25.01 58.27 -30.65
N GLY A 5 23.87 58.24 -29.92
CA GLY A 5 22.52 58.76 -30.28
C GLY A 5 21.57 57.82 -31.05
N THR A 6 20.22 57.82 -30.92
CA THR A 6 19.21 58.57 -30.12
C THR A 6 17.81 57.93 -30.38
N MET A 7 17.02 57.64 -29.31
CA MET A 7 15.56 57.87 -29.02
C MET A 7 14.49 57.87 -30.16
N PRO A 8 13.23 57.40 -29.93
CA PRO A 8 12.31 58.10 -29.01
C PRO A 8 11.26 57.28 -28.20
N SER A 9 10.78 57.98 -27.18
CA SER A 9 9.67 57.72 -26.26
C SER A 9 8.27 57.94 -26.85
N ALA A 10 7.29 57.18 -26.39
CA ALA A 10 5.89 57.56 -26.19
C ALA A 10 5.42 56.87 -24.89
N GLY A 11 4.67 57.45 -23.94
CA GLY A 11 3.78 58.60 -24.02
C GLY A 11 2.40 58.18 -23.48
N THR A 12 2.31 58.14 -22.14
CA THR A 12 1.16 58.01 -21.23
C THR A 12 -0.25 58.41 -21.70
N SER A 13 -1.28 57.70 -21.22
CA SER A 13 -2.49 58.31 -20.62
C SER A 13 -3.26 57.37 -19.67
N PRO A 14 -3.98 57.91 -18.66
CA PRO A 14 -4.36 57.20 -17.44
C PRO A 14 -5.84 56.81 -17.39
N LEU A 15 -6.18 55.82 -16.57
CA LEU A 15 -7.56 55.47 -16.20
C LEU A 15 -7.82 55.78 -14.71
N PRO A 16 -9.09 56.07 -14.34
CA PRO A 16 -9.40 56.98 -13.25
C PRO A 16 -9.66 56.29 -11.91
N THR A 17 -9.31 56.99 -10.84
CA THR A 17 -9.75 56.72 -9.46
C THR A 17 -11.25 56.97 -9.30
N ARG A 18 -11.98 56.03 -8.69
CA ARG A 18 -13.11 56.38 -7.82
C ARG A 18 -13.49 55.29 -6.80
N ALA A 19 -13.49 55.75 -5.55
CA ALA A 19 -14.42 55.46 -4.44
C ALA A 19 -14.39 54.07 -3.77
N SER A 20 -13.98 54.11 -2.50
CA SER A 20 -14.28 53.15 -1.45
C SER A 20 -15.79 52.97 -1.21
N PRO A 21 -16.21 51.74 -0.84
CA PRO A 21 -17.26 51.49 0.14
C PRO A 21 -16.68 50.61 1.28
N THR A 22 -16.61 51.10 2.52
CA THR A 22 -17.57 50.81 3.62
C THR A 22 -17.83 49.31 3.86
N SER A 23 -17.15 48.80 4.90
CA SER A 23 -17.65 47.86 5.94
C SER A 23 -18.86 46.96 5.61
N GLY A 24 -18.60 45.66 5.49
CA GLY A 24 -19.52 44.52 5.55
C GLY A 24 -18.71 43.25 5.91
N PRO A 25 -19.30 42.26 6.58
CA PRO A 25 -18.62 41.48 7.62
C PRO A 25 -17.65 40.43 7.09
N GLU A 26 -16.62 40.16 7.90
CA GLU A 26 -15.70 39.03 7.80
C GLU A 26 -16.50 37.72 7.70
N ALA A 27 -16.34 37.01 6.58
CA ALA A 27 -16.69 35.60 6.49
C ALA A 27 -15.46 34.81 6.92
N SER A 28 -15.42 34.44 8.21
CA SER A 28 -14.49 33.42 8.69
C SER A 28 -14.88 32.09 8.05
N VAL A 29 -14.00 31.56 7.20
CA VAL A 29 -14.03 30.14 6.86
C VAL A 29 -13.51 29.41 8.10
N GLN A 30 -14.42 28.81 8.87
CA GLN A 30 -14.09 27.84 9.91
C GLN A 30 -14.11 26.45 9.28
N PRO A 31 -13.18 25.55 9.62
CA PRO A 31 -13.27 24.16 9.22
C PRO A 31 -14.39 23.50 10.03
N LEU A 32 -15.39 22.95 9.36
CA LEU A 32 -16.46 22.18 9.97
C LEU A 32 -15.97 20.75 10.19
N VAL A 33 -15.05 20.57 11.14
CA VAL A 33 -14.87 19.28 11.82
C VAL A 33 -15.69 19.38 13.10
N SER A 34 -16.92 18.85 13.07
CA SER A 34 -17.77 18.74 14.26
C SER A 34 -18.00 17.28 14.54
N LEU A 35 -17.12 16.71 15.36
CA LEU A 35 -17.33 15.45 16.08
C LEU A 35 -18.67 15.54 16.84
N LEU A 36 -19.60 14.65 16.53
CA LEU A 36 -20.71 14.30 17.42
C LEU A 36 -20.49 12.85 17.88
N LEU A 37 -19.69 12.70 18.94
CA LEU A 37 -19.69 11.47 19.75
C LEU A 37 -21.02 11.35 20.51
N PRO A 38 -21.78 10.24 20.40
CA PRO A 38 -22.81 9.94 21.36
C PRO A 38 -22.16 9.29 22.60
N THR A 39 -22.24 9.97 23.74
CA THR A 39 -21.98 9.39 25.07
C THR A 39 -22.91 8.20 25.32
N PHE A 40 -22.38 6.99 25.33
CA PHE A 40 -23.08 5.79 25.80
C PHE A 40 -23.09 5.73 27.33
N LEU A 41 -24.29 5.78 27.91
CA LEU A 41 -24.51 5.56 29.34
C LEU A 41 -24.87 4.08 29.56
N ALA A 42 -23.94 3.33 30.14
CA ALA A 42 -24.17 1.93 30.51
C ALA A 42 -25.22 1.80 31.64
N CYS A 43 -26.28 1.04 31.38
CA CYS A 43 -27.22 0.57 32.40
C CYS A 43 -27.32 -0.95 32.35
N THR A 44 -26.79 -1.61 33.37
CA THR A 44 -26.93 -3.05 33.61
C THR A 44 -28.34 -3.42 34.07
N GLY A 45 -28.96 -4.41 33.44
CA GLY A 45 -30.16 -5.07 33.96
C GLY A 45 -30.53 -6.30 33.12
N GLY A 46 -30.36 -7.50 33.68
CA GLY A 46 -30.63 -8.77 33.01
C GLY A 46 -32.10 -9.20 32.96
N GLY A 47 -32.39 -10.10 32.02
CA GLY A 47 -33.62 -10.90 31.93
C GLY A 47 -33.69 -11.67 30.61
N ASP A 48 -33.70 -13.01 30.68
CA ASP A 48 -34.05 -13.94 29.60
C ASP A 48 -35.47 -13.67 29.08
N ASP A 49 -35.67 -13.67 27.75
CA ASP A 49 -36.72 -14.46 27.09
C ASP A 49 -36.58 -14.41 25.56
N SER A 50 -36.66 -15.60 24.93
CA SER A 50 -36.69 -15.83 23.49
C SER A 50 -37.87 -15.13 22.78
N GLY A 51 -37.57 -14.29 21.79
CA GLY A 51 -38.49 -13.66 20.83
C GLY A 51 -37.86 -13.60 19.42
N PRO A 52 -38.66 -13.47 18.34
CA PRO A 52 -38.25 -13.80 16.97
C PRO A 52 -37.22 -12.80 16.43
N ALA A 53 -36.40 -13.27 15.48
CA ALA A 53 -35.42 -12.48 14.73
C ALA A 53 -35.99 -11.11 14.35
N ALA A 54 -35.24 -10.05 14.66
CA ALA A 54 -35.57 -8.70 14.23
C ALA A 54 -35.67 -8.69 12.70
N ALA A 55 -36.84 -8.34 12.19
CA ALA A 55 -37.06 -8.18 10.75
C ALA A 55 -36.25 -6.96 10.30
N TRP A 56 -35.31 -7.20 9.40
CA TRP A 56 -34.53 -6.17 8.72
C TRP A 56 -35.49 -5.31 7.90
N VAL A 57 -35.69 -4.04 8.28
CA VAL A 57 -36.47 -3.10 7.46
C VAL A 57 -35.52 -2.37 6.51
N SER A 58 -34.87 -3.15 5.63
CA SER A 58 -34.04 -2.68 4.52
C SER A 58 -34.18 -3.71 3.39
N HIS A 59 -34.91 -3.37 2.31
CA HIS A 59 -35.18 -4.24 1.15
C HIS A 59 -35.67 -5.69 1.39
N GLY A 60 -35.95 -6.12 2.63
CA GLY A 60 -36.51 -7.41 3.01
C GLY A 60 -35.62 -8.20 3.98
N ASP A 61 -36.05 -9.40 4.35
CA ASP A 61 -35.27 -10.29 5.24
C ASP A 61 -33.97 -10.74 4.55
N ILE A 62 -32.93 -10.94 5.37
CA ILE A 62 -31.63 -11.51 4.99
C ILE A 62 -31.43 -12.88 5.63
N ALA A 63 -30.56 -13.71 5.07
CA ALA A 63 -30.19 -14.98 5.66
C ALA A 63 -29.58 -14.77 7.07
N PRO A 64 -29.98 -15.57 8.08
CA PRO A 64 -29.40 -15.48 9.41
C PRO A 64 -27.96 -16.00 9.43
N ASP A 65 -27.17 -15.56 10.41
CA ASP A 65 -25.85 -16.10 10.73
C ASP A 65 -24.81 -15.99 9.59
N ILE A 66 -24.99 -15.06 8.64
CA ILE A 66 -24.04 -14.81 7.53
C ILE A 66 -23.06 -13.67 7.79
N SER A 67 -23.36 -12.81 8.76
CA SER A 67 -22.62 -11.57 9.01
C SER A 67 -21.87 -11.59 10.33
N ALA A 68 -20.74 -10.88 10.38
CA ALA A 68 -19.93 -10.63 11.57
C ALA A 68 -19.19 -9.28 11.39
N PRO A 69 -18.48 -8.78 12.43
CA PRO A 69 -17.52 -7.70 12.22
C PRO A 69 -16.55 -8.08 11.07
N MET A 70 -16.20 -7.11 10.23
CA MET A 70 -15.27 -7.35 9.12
C MET A 70 -13.97 -7.97 9.64
N GLY A 71 -13.44 -8.94 8.90
CA GLY A 71 -12.27 -9.73 9.28
C GLY A 71 -12.59 -10.98 10.10
N GLU A 72 -13.80 -11.11 10.66
CA GLU A 72 -14.19 -12.30 11.41
C GLU A 72 -14.76 -13.40 10.51
N PRO A 73 -14.63 -14.69 10.90
CA PRO A 73 -15.20 -15.79 10.15
C PRO A 73 -16.74 -15.84 10.30
N VAL A 74 -17.41 -16.39 9.30
CA VAL A 74 -18.86 -16.63 9.29
C VAL A 74 -19.33 -17.32 10.59
N PRO A 75 -20.41 -16.85 11.22
CA PRO A 75 -20.91 -17.42 12.48
C PRO A 75 -21.16 -18.93 12.43
N PHE A 76 -21.61 -19.46 11.30
CA PHE A 76 -21.88 -20.89 11.11
C PHE A 76 -20.64 -21.77 10.91
N ALA A 77 -19.42 -21.20 10.87
CA ALA A 77 -18.20 -21.97 10.73
C ALA A 77 -18.05 -23.01 11.85
N THR A 78 -17.76 -24.25 11.47
CA THR A 78 -17.44 -25.34 12.41
C THR A 78 -16.13 -25.05 13.17
N GLU A 79 -15.88 -25.76 14.28
CA GLU A 79 -14.62 -25.62 15.03
C GLU A 79 -13.39 -25.93 14.16
N GLU A 80 -13.49 -26.93 13.27
CA GLU A 80 -12.44 -27.29 12.32
C GLU A 80 -12.24 -26.20 11.25
N GLN A 81 -13.31 -25.61 10.74
CA GLN A 81 -13.24 -24.48 9.82
C GLN A 81 -12.65 -23.24 10.47
N ARG A 82 -12.95 -22.95 11.75
CA ARG A 82 -12.34 -21.84 12.49
C ARG A 82 -10.84 -22.04 12.68
N ALA A 83 -10.42 -23.24 13.04
CA ALA A 83 -8.99 -23.55 13.10
C ALA A 83 -8.30 -23.44 11.74
N THR A 84 -9.00 -23.75 10.65
CA THR A 84 -8.51 -23.58 9.27
C THR A 84 -8.44 -22.11 8.87
N PHE A 85 -9.46 -21.32 9.22
CA PHE A 85 -9.49 -19.87 9.05
C PHE A 85 -8.30 -19.20 9.74
N GLU A 86 -8.02 -19.54 11.00
CA GLU A 86 -6.89 -18.99 11.74
C GLU A 86 -5.55 -19.31 11.06
N ARG A 87 -5.36 -20.54 10.55
CA ARG A 87 -4.14 -20.89 9.80
C ARG A 87 -4.05 -20.13 8.48
N GLY A 88 -5.14 -20.03 7.74
CA GLY A 88 -5.18 -19.29 6.47
C GLY A 88 -4.93 -17.79 6.63
N GLU A 89 -5.38 -17.20 7.74
CA GLU A 89 -5.06 -15.82 8.10
C GLU A 89 -3.54 -15.65 8.33
N GLN A 90 -2.89 -16.62 9.00
CA GLN A 90 -1.43 -16.59 9.16
C GLN A 90 -0.71 -16.68 7.80
N VAL A 91 -1.24 -17.45 6.84
CA VAL A 91 -0.70 -17.47 5.47
C VAL A 91 -0.89 -16.11 4.80
N ALA A 92 -2.06 -15.49 4.92
CA ALA A 92 -2.32 -14.16 4.35
C ALA A 92 -1.41 -13.05 4.92
N LEU A 93 -1.02 -13.17 6.19
CA LEU A 93 -0.13 -12.25 6.91
C LEU A 93 1.36 -12.61 6.78
N ARG A 94 1.70 -13.78 6.20
CA ARG A 94 3.09 -14.22 6.04
C ARG A 94 3.81 -13.34 5.02
N ARG A 95 4.91 -12.73 5.46
CA ARG A 95 5.86 -12.02 4.58
C ARG A 95 6.78 -13.04 3.95
N PHE A 96 6.78 -13.10 2.62
CA PHE A 96 7.74 -13.89 1.85
C PHE A 96 9.06 -13.12 1.77
N SER A 97 10.14 -13.75 2.22
CA SER A 97 11.52 -13.31 1.97
C SER A 97 12.00 -13.76 0.59
N LEU A 98 13.17 -13.30 0.15
CA LEU A 98 13.76 -13.81 -1.09
C LEU A 98 14.06 -15.32 -0.97
N ALA A 99 14.45 -15.77 0.22
CA ALA A 99 14.66 -17.19 0.50
C ALA A 99 13.36 -18.02 0.56
N ASP A 100 12.20 -17.37 0.74
CA ASP A 100 10.88 -18.01 0.71
C ASP A 100 10.28 -18.06 -0.71
N GLY A 101 10.95 -17.57 -1.75
CA GLY A 101 10.40 -17.49 -3.11
C GLY A 101 9.77 -16.15 -3.50
N LEU A 102 10.08 -15.06 -2.79
CA LEU A 102 9.64 -13.74 -3.24
C LEU A 102 10.40 -13.33 -4.51
N GLY A 103 9.69 -13.25 -5.63
CA GLY A 103 10.20 -12.65 -6.86
C GLY A 103 10.32 -13.65 -8.02
N PRO A 104 11.29 -13.50 -8.94
CA PRO A 104 12.34 -12.48 -8.91
C PRO A 104 11.78 -11.06 -9.17
N GLY A 105 10.57 -10.93 -9.75
CA GLY A 105 9.85 -9.67 -9.89
C GLY A 105 8.53 -9.64 -9.10
N PHE A 106 8.25 -8.56 -8.38
CA PHE A 106 7.08 -8.46 -7.49
C PHE A 106 6.60 -7.01 -7.28
N ASN A 107 5.44 -6.88 -6.63
CA ASN A 107 4.77 -5.62 -6.26
C ASN A 107 4.52 -5.48 -4.76
N VAL A 108 4.35 -6.61 -4.06
CA VAL A 108 4.11 -6.74 -2.62
C VAL A 108 4.81 -7.99 -2.09
N THR A 109 4.92 -8.12 -0.76
CA THR A 109 5.61 -9.25 -0.12
C THR A 109 4.70 -10.18 0.68
N PHE A 110 3.40 -9.88 0.75
CA PHE A 110 2.37 -10.67 1.43
C PHE A 110 0.98 -10.27 0.94
N CYS A 111 -0.01 -11.15 1.09
CA CYS A 111 -1.38 -10.93 0.58
C CYS A 111 -2.07 -9.77 1.30
N ALA A 112 -2.00 -9.72 2.63
CA ALA A 112 -2.68 -8.70 3.42
C ALA A 112 -2.19 -7.28 3.10
N ALA A 113 -1.02 -7.09 2.47
CA ALA A 113 -0.53 -5.77 2.09
C ALA A 113 -1.48 -5.04 1.14
N CYS A 114 -2.20 -5.77 0.29
CA CYS A 114 -3.22 -5.23 -0.63
C CYS A 114 -4.65 -5.42 -0.09
N HIS A 115 -4.84 -6.13 1.02
CA HIS A 115 -6.15 -6.49 1.57
C HIS A 115 -6.19 -6.18 3.07
N GLU A 116 -5.85 -4.95 3.44
CA GLU A 116 -5.60 -4.53 4.83
C GLU A 116 -6.68 -3.60 5.38
N LYS A 117 -7.53 -3.02 4.53
CA LYS A 117 -8.45 -1.95 4.92
C LYS A 117 -9.91 -2.39 4.84
N PRO A 118 -10.72 -2.26 5.92
CA PRO A 118 -10.36 -1.73 7.24
C PRO A 118 -9.63 -2.76 8.12
N THR A 119 -9.54 -4.00 7.66
CA THR A 119 -8.81 -5.10 8.31
C THR A 119 -8.40 -6.13 7.25
N THR A 120 -7.68 -7.16 7.66
CA THR A 120 -7.27 -8.28 6.79
C THR A 120 -8.47 -8.86 6.04
N GLY A 121 -8.36 -8.94 4.71
CA GLY A 121 -9.42 -9.37 3.80
C GLY A 121 -10.23 -8.24 3.17
N GLY A 122 -9.94 -6.98 3.49
CA GLY A 122 -10.62 -5.83 2.89
C GLY A 122 -9.96 -5.31 1.59
N ALA A 123 -10.23 -4.05 1.25
CA ALA A 123 -9.60 -3.30 0.17
C ALA A 123 -8.23 -2.71 0.60
N ALA A 124 -7.73 -1.72 -0.15
CA ALA A 124 -6.52 -0.97 0.20
C ALA A 124 -6.53 0.47 -0.35
N GLY A 125 -5.67 1.32 0.21
CA GLY A 125 -5.42 2.68 -0.28
C GLY A 125 -4.82 2.72 -1.70
N LEU A 126 -4.73 3.93 -2.26
CA LEU A 126 -4.18 4.22 -3.59
C LEU A 126 -2.74 3.74 -3.76
N TYR A 127 -1.94 3.72 -2.69
CA TYR A 127 -0.54 3.28 -2.76
C TYR A 127 -0.37 1.80 -3.15
N ARG A 128 -1.44 1.00 -2.98
CA ARG A 128 -1.53 -0.42 -3.37
C ARG A 128 -2.19 -0.65 -4.72
N ASN A 129 -2.53 0.42 -5.44
CA ASN A 129 -2.93 0.29 -6.83
C ASN A 129 -1.82 -0.41 -7.64
N PHE A 130 -2.21 -1.04 -8.73
CA PHE A 130 -1.28 -1.68 -9.64
C PHE A 130 -1.70 -1.46 -11.08
N TYR A 131 -0.77 -1.72 -11.98
CA TYR A 131 -0.96 -1.48 -13.40
C TYR A 131 -1.01 -2.77 -14.18
N ILE A 132 -1.83 -2.77 -15.21
CA ILE A 132 -1.86 -3.80 -16.24
C ILE A 132 -1.49 -3.10 -17.53
N ALA A 133 -0.48 -3.62 -18.22
CA ALA A 133 0.00 -3.09 -19.48
C ALA A 133 -0.32 -4.05 -20.62
N ALA A 134 -0.74 -3.48 -21.73
CA ALA A 134 -1.03 -4.21 -22.96
C ALA A 134 -0.64 -3.36 -24.18
N ARG A 135 -0.53 -4.05 -25.32
CA ARG A 135 -0.26 -3.44 -26.63
C ARG A 135 -1.28 -3.91 -27.66
N THR A 136 -1.61 -3.02 -28.58
CA THR A 136 -2.45 -3.34 -29.72
C THR A 136 -1.58 -3.83 -30.88
N THR A 137 -1.83 -5.05 -31.34
CA THR A 137 -1.15 -5.63 -32.51
C THR A 137 -1.57 -4.93 -33.82
N GLU A 138 -0.82 -5.13 -34.91
CA GLU A 138 -1.16 -4.59 -36.23
C GLU A 138 -2.57 -5.02 -36.73
N ASP A 139 -3.05 -6.18 -36.27
CA ASP A 139 -4.37 -6.72 -36.59
C ASP A 139 -5.49 -6.16 -35.69
N GLY A 140 -5.17 -5.22 -34.78
CA GLY A 140 -6.11 -4.59 -33.85
C GLY A 140 -6.42 -5.42 -32.61
N VAL A 141 -5.69 -6.51 -32.37
CA VAL A 141 -5.86 -7.36 -31.18
C VAL A 141 -5.03 -6.82 -30.03
N VAL A 142 -5.65 -6.57 -28.87
CA VAL A 142 -4.96 -6.19 -27.63
C VAL A 142 -4.37 -7.45 -26.98
N VAL A 143 -3.07 -7.41 -26.68
CA VAL A 143 -2.34 -8.48 -25.98
C VAL A 143 -1.58 -7.89 -24.81
N THR A 144 -1.53 -8.61 -23.69
CA THR A 144 -0.76 -8.21 -22.50
C THR A 144 0.73 -8.10 -22.81
N THR A 145 1.42 -7.24 -22.07
CA THR A 145 2.87 -7.12 -22.10
C THR A 145 3.49 -7.64 -20.81
N GLU A 146 4.77 -7.99 -20.86
CA GLU A 146 5.52 -8.50 -19.72
C GLU A 146 6.42 -7.39 -19.17
N SER A 147 6.74 -7.44 -17.87
CA SER A 147 7.73 -6.53 -17.29
C SER A 147 8.86 -7.24 -16.54
N ALA A 148 8.66 -8.45 -16.04
CA ALA A 148 9.70 -9.29 -15.44
C ALA A 148 9.20 -10.73 -15.43
N GLY A 149 9.50 -11.49 -16.49
CA GLY A 149 8.85 -12.78 -16.73
C GLY A 149 7.37 -12.66 -17.07
N ASN A 150 6.67 -13.79 -17.12
CA ASN A 150 5.28 -13.86 -17.53
C ASN A 150 4.33 -13.40 -16.41
N SER A 151 3.97 -12.11 -16.39
CA SER A 151 3.15 -11.50 -15.34
C SER A 151 1.70 -11.23 -15.74
N SER A 152 1.22 -11.83 -16.83
CA SER A 152 -0.20 -11.68 -17.25
C SER A 152 -0.62 -10.23 -17.54
N GLY A 153 0.32 -9.37 -17.96
CA GLY A 153 0.08 -7.94 -18.10
C GLY A 153 0.32 -7.12 -16.82
N VAL A 154 0.34 -7.74 -15.63
CA VAL A 154 0.61 -7.02 -14.38
C VAL A 154 2.02 -6.48 -14.40
N VAL A 155 2.16 -5.17 -14.23
CA VAL A 155 3.46 -4.50 -14.18
C VAL A 155 4.08 -4.73 -12.79
N ARG A 156 5.15 -5.51 -12.75
CA ARG A 156 5.99 -5.72 -11.56
C ARG A 156 6.92 -4.52 -11.37
N MET A 157 6.91 -3.93 -10.18
CA MET A 157 7.61 -2.67 -9.87
C MET A 157 9.01 -2.89 -9.31
N TYR A 158 9.27 -4.04 -8.69
CA TYR A 158 10.53 -4.38 -8.05
C TYR A 158 11.09 -5.67 -8.63
N TYR A 159 12.41 -5.76 -8.69
CA TYR A 159 13.12 -6.97 -9.09
C TYR A 159 14.45 -7.14 -8.37
N TYR A 160 14.72 -8.36 -7.89
CA TYR A 160 15.89 -8.71 -7.07
C TYR A 160 16.82 -9.75 -7.69
N GLY A 161 16.69 -10.04 -8.99
CA GLY A 161 17.58 -10.95 -9.71
C GLY A 161 18.76 -10.25 -10.42
N HIS A 162 19.49 -11.01 -11.24
CA HIS A 162 20.66 -10.52 -11.98
C HIS A 162 20.39 -10.21 -13.46
N ASP A 163 19.23 -10.62 -13.99
CA ASP A 163 18.96 -10.58 -15.43
C ASP A 163 18.28 -9.28 -15.87
N GLU A 164 17.56 -8.61 -14.97
CA GLU A 164 16.84 -7.35 -15.22
C GLU A 164 17.27 -6.23 -14.26
N PRO A 165 17.08 -4.94 -14.62
CA PRO A 165 17.30 -3.83 -13.71
C PRO A 165 16.36 -3.89 -12.50
N ALA A 166 16.78 -3.26 -11.39
CA ALA A 166 16.00 -3.19 -10.15
C ALA A 166 14.57 -2.68 -10.36
N ARG A 167 14.38 -1.77 -11.33
CA ARG A 167 13.08 -1.43 -11.93
C ARG A 167 12.90 -2.23 -13.22
N PRO A 168 11.94 -3.18 -13.27
CA PRO A 168 11.73 -3.94 -14.48
C PRO A 168 11.28 -3.09 -15.66
N VAL A 169 11.73 -3.43 -16.87
CA VAL A 169 11.38 -2.70 -18.10
C VAL A 169 9.99 -3.11 -18.57
N VAL A 170 9.13 -2.14 -18.85
CA VAL A 170 7.85 -2.40 -19.52
C VAL A 170 8.06 -2.19 -21.03
N ASP A 171 7.48 -3.07 -21.86
CA ASP A 171 7.55 -2.98 -23.33
C ASP A 171 7.25 -1.56 -23.84
N GLU A 172 8.14 -0.99 -24.67
CA GLU A 172 7.96 0.35 -25.26
C GLU A 172 6.76 0.42 -26.21
N ALA A 173 6.27 -0.72 -26.69
CA ALA A 173 5.11 -0.81 -27.58
C ALA A 173 3.76 -0.75 -26.86
N ILE A 174 3.74 -0.56 -25.52
CA ILE A 174 2.47 -0.41 -24.79
C ILE A 174 1.67 0.78 -25.31
N ASP A 175 0.38 0.56 -25.49
CA ASP A 175 -0.59 1.60 -25.85
C ASP A 175 -1.88 1.52 -25.02
N VAL A 176 -1.99 0.51 -24.16
CA VAL A 176 -3.07 0.35 -23.18
C VAL A 176 -2.45 0.16 -21.80
N VAL A 177 -2.86 1.01 -20.86
CA VAL A 177 -2.49 0.90 -19.44
C VAL A 177 -3.75 1.07 -18.60
N ALA A 178 -4.04 0.06 -17.79
CA ALA A 178 -5.12 0.09 -16.82
C ALA A 178 -4.56 0.17 -15.40
N GLN A 179 -5.20 0.96 -14.55
CA GLN A 179 -4.95 0.97 -13.10
C GLN A 179 -6.04 0.17 -12.38
N ARG A 180 -5.67 -0.48 -11.29
CA ARG A 180 -6.59 -1.26 -10.45
C ARG A 180 -6.35 -1.03 -8.98
N ASN A 181 -7.45 -0.93 -8.23
CA ASN A 181 -7.46 -0.99 -6.78
C ASN A 181 -7.83 -2.41 -6.31
N PRO A 182 -7.22 -2.95 -5.23
CA PRO A 182 -7.58 -4.25 -4.67
C PRO A 182 -9.03 -4.31 -4.17
N ILE A 183 -9.72 -5.44 -4.38
CA ILE A 183 -11.10 -5.65 -3.93
C ILE A 183 -11.17 -6.42 -2.60
N PRO A 184 -12.19 -6.20 -1.76
CA PRO A 184 -12.40 -6.96 -0.53
C PRO A 184 -12.90 -8.39 -0.78
N PHE A 185 -12.58 -9.29 0.16
CA PHE A 185 -12.99 -10.69 0.21
C PHE A 185 -14.18 -10.97 1.15
N PHE A 186 -14.75 -9.96 1.82
CA PHE A 186 -15.85 -10.16 2.75
C PHE A 186 -17.07 -10.81 2.07
N GLY A 187 -17.48 -11.97 2.59
CA GLY A 187 -18.63 -12.73 2.09
C GLY A 187 -18.41 -13.45 0.76
N VAL A 188 -17.19 -13.54 0.22
CA VAL A 188 -16.94 -14.21 -1.08
C VAL A 188 -17.33 -15.69 -1.10
N GLY A 189 -17.26 -16.40 0.03
CA GLY A 189 -17.78 -17.76 0.12
C GLY A 189 -19.30 -17.84 -0.07
N LEU A 190 -20.06 -16.83 0.40
CA LEU A 190 -21.50 -16.76 0.17
C LEU A 190 -21.82 -16.50 -1.31
N ILE A 191 -20.98 -15.73 -2.01
CA ILE A 191 -21.05 -15.53 -3.47
C ILE A 191 -20.70 -16.83 -4.20
N ALA A 192 -19.72 -17.59 -3.73
CA ALA A 192 -19.36 -18.90 -4.29
C ALA A 192 -20.52 -19.90 -4.21
N GLU A 193 -21.34 -19.85 -3.16
CA GLU A 193 -22.52 -20.72 -2.99
C GLU A 193 -23.69 -20.39 -3.93
N LEU A 194 -23.70 -19.24 -4.61
CA LEU A 194 -24.78 -18.86 -5.52
C LEU A 194 -24.90 -19.85 -6.68
N SER A 195 -26.12 -20.11 -7.13
CA SER A 195 -26.33 -20.90 -8.34
C SER A 195 -26.07 -20.05 -9.60
N GLU A 196 -25.59 -20.66 -10.68
CA GLU A 196 -25.51 -19.96 -11.97
C GLU A 196 -26.89 -19.51 -12.45
N GLU A 197 -27.94 -20.28 -12.14
CA GLU A 197 -29.33 -19.92 -12.49
C GLU A 197 -29.75 -18.60 -11.83
N GLU A 198 -29.37 -18.34 -10.57
CA GLU A 198 -29.69 -17.08 -9.90
C GLU A 198 -29.02 -15.88 -10.61
N ILE A 199 -27.73 -15.97 -10.91
CA ILE A 199 -27.00 -14.89 -11.61
C ILE A 199 -27.59 -14.69 -13.02
N LEU A 200 -27.77 -15.77 -13.77
CA LEU A 200 -28.32 -15.72 -15.13
C LEU A 200 -29.77 -15.24 -15.18
N SER A 201 -30.54 -15.40 -14.10
CA SER A 201 -31.93 -14.90 -14.02
C SER A 201 -32.03 -13.38 -14.07
N ARG A 202 -30.92 -12.67 -13.83
CA ARG A 202 -30.80 -11.21 -13.85
C ARG A 202 -30.27 -10.67 -15.17
N ALA A 203 -29.72 -11.54 -16.02
CA ALA A 203 -29.13 -11.10 -17.27
C ALA A 203 -30.19 -10.58 -18.23
N ASP A 204 -29.97 -9.38 -18.78
CA ASP A 204 -30.76 -8.79 -19.84
C ASP A 204 -29.87 -8.20 -20.94
N PRO A 205 -29.05 -9.02 -21.63
CA PRO A 205 -28.07 -8.55 -22.61
C PRO A 205 -28.69 -7.84 -23.84
N GLU A 206 -30.01 -7.88 -23.99
CA GLU A 206 -30.73 -7.31 -25.13
C GLU A 206 -31.63 -6.12 -24.74
N ASP A 207 -31.52 -5.63 -23.49
CA ASP A 207 -32.36 -4.55 -22.92
C ASP A 207 -33.85 -4.79 -23.25
N ALA A 208 -34.34 -5.97 -22.88
CA ALA A 208 -35.67 -6.43 -23.26
C ALA A 208 -36.78 -5.62 -22.60
N ASP A 209 -36.52 -5.01 -21.44
CA ASP A 209 -37.46 -4.15 -20.74
C ASP A 209 -37.35 -2.66 -21.14
N GLY A 210 -36.28 -2.27 -21.84
CA GLY A 210 -36.09 -0.94 -22.43
C GLY A 210 -35.74 0.13 -21.41
N ASP A 211 -35.14 -0.25 -20.28
CA ASP A 211 -34.63 0.67 -19.26
C ASP A 211 -33.24 1.22 -19.59
N GLY A 212 -32.57 0.65 -20.59
CA GLY A 212 -31.26 1.07 -21.09
C GLY A 212 -30.08 0.39 -20.41
N ILE A 213 -30.31 -0.66 -19.61
CA ILE A 213 -29.31 -1.46 -18.91
C ILE A 213 -29.24 -2.84 -19.58
N SER A 214 -28.04 -3.32 -19.89
CA SER A 214 -27.82 -4.55 -20.66
C SER A 214 -26.93 -5.55 -19.93
N GLY A 215 -27.20 -5.74 -18.64
CA GLY A 215 -26.41 -6.60 -17.76
C GLY A 215 -26.20 -8.01 -18.36
N ARG A 216 -24.94 -8.43 -18.48
CA ARG A 216 -24.60 -9.73 -19.06
C ARG A 216 -23.58 -10.52 -18.24
N PRO A 217 -23.64 -11.87 -18.26
CA PRO A 217 -22.65 -12.69 -17.58
C PRO A 217 -21.31 -12.66 -18.33
N ASN A 218 -20.22 -12.91 -17.60
CA ASN A 218 -18.94 -13.32 -18.20
C ASN A 218 -18.74 -14.82 -17.99
N TYR A 219 -17.88 -15.43 -18.81
CA TYR A 219 -17.64 -16.86 -18.80
C TYR A 219 -16.15 -17.20 -18.75
N GLU A 220 -15.80 -18.21 -17.95
CA GLU A 220 -14.49 -18.86 -17.94
C GLU A 220 -14.70 -20.35 -18.16
N GLU A 221 -14.10 -20.91 -19.22
CA GLU A 221 -14.25 -22.33 -19.61
C GLU A 221 -15.71 -22.83 -19.74
N GLY A 222 -16.65 -21.90 -19.99
CA GLY A 222 -18.08 -22.20 -20.13
C GLY A 222 -18.90 -22.12 -18.85
N PHE A 223 -18.28 -21.80 -17.71
CA PHE A 223 -18.94 -21.55 -16.44
C PHE A 223 -19.12 -20.05 -16.19
N VAL A 224 -20.15 -19.67 -15.44
CA VAL A 224 -20.43 -18.26 -15.14
C VAL A 224 -19.38 -17.73 -14.17
N GLY A 225 -18.58 -16.77 -14.63
CA GLY A 225 -17.56 -16.12 -13.81
C GLY A 225 -18.18 -15.17 -12.78
N ARG A 226 -17.51 -15.03 -11.63
CA ARG A 226 -18.08 -14.35 -10.43
C ARG A 226 -17.08 -13.48 -9.70
N PHE A 227 -15.79 -13.81 -9.82
CA PHE A 227 -14.71 -13.15 -9.08
C PHE A 227 -13.89 -12.24 -9.99
N GLY A 228 -13.22 -11.26 -9.38
CA GLY A 228 -12.51 -10.19 -10.08
C GLY A 228 -13.40 -9.02 -10.52
N MET A 229 -12.76 -7.99 -11.06
CA MET A 229 -13.39 -6.74 -11.50
C MET A 229 -14.26 -6.89 -12.74
N LYS A 230 -13.97 -7.89 -13.59
CA LYS A 230 -14.72 -8.19 -14.82
C LYS A 230 -15.36 -9.58 -14.76
N ALA A 231 -15.62 -10.11 -13.56
CA ALA A 231 -16.19 -11.46 -13.38
C ALA A 231 -15.41 -12.55 -14.13
N GLN A 232 -14.09 -12.41 -14.23
CA GLN A 232 -13.26 -13.22 -15.12
C GLN A 232 -12.90 -14.61 -14.61
N THR A 233 -13.22 -14.91 -13.33
CA THR A 233 -12.82 -16.16 -12.69
C THR A 233 -14.01 -16.83 -12.00
N VAL A 234 -14.12 -18.16 -12.11
CA VAL A 234 -15.23 -18.95 -11.54
C VAL A 234 -14.94 -19.46 -10.12
N SER A 235 -13.67 -19.62 -9.76
CA SER A 235 -13.24 -20.17 -8.47
C SER A 235 -12.41 -19.18 -7.66
N ILE A 236 -12.54 -19.25 -6.34
CA ILE A 236 -11.72 -18.45 -5.41
C ILE A 236 -10.25 -18.93 -5.44
N GLU A 237 -10.01 -20.23 -5.64
CA GLU A 237 -8.65 -20.78 -5.81
C GLU A 237 -7.93 -20.13 -7.01
N GLY A 238 -8.55 -20.12 -8.20
CA GLY A 238 -7.99 -19.47 -9.38
C GLY A 238 -7.74 -17.98 -9.15
N PHE A 239 -8.69 -17.32 -8.47
CA PHE A 239 -8.60 -15.91 -8.11
C PHE A 239 -7.46 -15.58 -7.15
N ILE A 240 -7.07 -16.50 -6.26
CA ILE A 240 -5.96 -16.33 -5.31
C ILE A 240 -4.61 -16.72 -5.91
N ARG A 241 -4.55 -17.80 -6.70
CA ARG A 241 -3.30 -18.27 -7.32
C ARG A 241 -2.74 -17.27 -8.34
N GLY A 242 -3.61 -16.58 -9.08
CA GLY A 242 -3.19 -15.56 -10.05
C GLY A 242 -2.34 -14.45 -9.42
N PRO A 243 -2.85 -13.73 -8.40
CA PRO A 243 -2.10 -12.69 -7.71
C PRO A 243 -0.88 -13.18 -6.91
N LEU A 244 -0.90 -14.39 -6.33
CA LEU A 244 0.30 -14.98 -5.71
C LEU A 244 1.48 -14.95 -6.68
N PHE A 245 1.25 -15.44 -7.90
CA PHE A 245 2.28 -15.43 -8.93
C PHE A 245 2.52 -14.04 -9.51
N ASN A 246 1.48 -13.36 -10.01
CA ASN A 246 1.64 -12.11 -10.76
C ASN A 246 2.18 -10.96 -9.90
N HIS A 247 1.85 -10.91 -8.60
CA HIS A 247 2.24 -9.82 -7.70
C HIS A 247 3.34 -10.16 -6.71
N LEU A 248 3.48 -11.41 -6.25
CA LEU A 248 4.54 -11.79 -5.31
C LEU A 248 5.66 -12.59 -5.99
N GLY A 249 5.38 -13.23 -7.13
CA GLY A 249 6.28 -14.21 -7.73
C GLY A 249 6.00 -15.64 -7.26
N VAL A 250 5.51 -15.79 -6.03
CA VAL A 250 5.26 -17.07 -5.36
C VAL A 250 4.41 -18.04 -6.19
N THR A 251 4.97 -19.22 -6.44
CA THR A 251 4.41 -20.31 -7.21
C THR A 251 3.58 -21.26 -6.34
N THR A 252 2.60 -21.92 -6.98
CA THR A 252 1.66 -22.84 -6.33
C THR A 252 1.28 -23.99 -7.26
N ASP A 253 1.15 -25.18 -6.68
CA ASP A 253 0.41 -26.28 -7.30
C ASP A 253 -1.12 -26.09 -7.09
N PRO A 254 -1.97 -26.54 -8.04
CA PRO A 254 -3.42 -26.52 -7.86
C PRO A 254 -3.84 -27.46 -6.73
N LEU A 255 -4.96 -27.14 -6.06
CA LEU A 255 -5.57 -28.05 -5.11
C LEU A 255 -6.08 -29.31 -5.82
N CYS A 256 -5.92 -30.47 -5.18
CA CYS A 256 -6.48 -31.71 -5.72
C CYS A 256 -8.00 -31.78 -5.56
N HIS A 257 -8.63 -32.74 -6.25
CA HIS A 257 -10.05 -33.06 -6.10
C HIS A 257 -10.49 -33.16 -4.63
N ASP A 258 -9.79 -33.95 -3.80
CA ASP A 258 -10.22 -34.16 -2.41
C ASP A 258 -10.04 -32.92 -1.54
N GLN A 259 -9.04 -32.07 -1.83
CA GLN A 259 -8.87 -30.78 -1.16
C GLN A 259 -9.99 -29.81 -1.57
N ARG A 260 -10.31 -29.70 -2.86
CA ARG A 260 -11.42 -28.87 -3.36
C ARG A 260 -12.77 -29.30 -2.81
N ALA A 261 -12.99 -30.61 -2.67
CA ALA A 261 -14.20 -31.17 -2.07
C ALA A 261 -14.28 -30.90 -0.55
N ALA A 262 -13.14 -30.67 0.10
CA ALA A 262 -13.06 -30.37 1.53
C ALA A 262 -13.07 -28.88 1.87
N LEU A 263 -13.04 -28.00 0.86
CA LEU A 263 -13.15 -26.55 1.06
C LEU A 263 -14.50 -26.19 1.72
N PRO A 264 -14.58 -25.03 2.41
CA PRO A 264 -15.83 -24.56 3.01
C PRO A 264 -17.01 -24.49 2.03
N VAL A 265 -16.71 -24.18 0.77
CA VAL A 265 -17.62 -24.30 -0.38
C VAL A 265 -16.97 -25.28 -1.36
N ASP A 266 -17.62 -26.42 -1.57
CA ASP A 266 -17.15 -27.46 -2.48
C ASP A 266 -17.01 -26.91 -3.90
N SER A 267 -15.77 -26.91 -4.40
CA SER A 267 -15.42 -26.47 -5.75
C SER A 267 -14.80 -27.60 -6.59
N SER A 268 -15.01 -28.85 -6.19
CA SER A 268 -14.47 -30.02 -6.91
C SER A 268 -15.24 -30.32 -8.19
N SER A 269 -14.52 -30.83 -9.19
CA SER A 269 -15.06 -31.34 -10.45
C SER A 269 -14.61 -32.77 -10.71
N ASP A 270 -15.41 -33.56 -11.42
CA ASP A 270 -15.05 -34.95 -11.80
C ASP A 270 -13.77 -35.03 -12.66
N ASP A 271 -13.38 -33.91 -13.29
CA ASP A 271 -12.18 -33.79 -14.12
C ASP A 271 -10.93 -33.38 -13.31
N ASP A 272 -11.08 -33.08 -12.02
CA ASP A 272 -9.97 -32.68 -11.15
C ASP A 272 -9.03 -33.84 -10.84
N PRO A 273 -7.71 -33.60 -10.79
CA PRO A 273 -6.75 -34.64 -10.48
C PRO A 273 -6.82 -35.06 -9.00
N PRO A 274 -6.60 -36.36 -8.69
CA PRO A 274 -6.42 -36.81 -7.32
C PRO A 274 -5.11 -36.24 -6.73
N CYS A 275 -4.99 -36.24 -5.39
CA CYS A 275 -3.87 -35.58 -4.70
C CYS A 275 -2.51 -36.24 -4.95
N ASP A 276 -2.46 -37.45 -5.51
CA ASP A 276 -1.21 -38.08 -5.95
C ASP A 276 -0.79 -37.71 -7.38
N GLN A 277 -1.55 -36.83 -8.05
CA GLN A 277 -1.37 -36.40 -9.45
C GLN A 277 -1.47 -34.88 -9.64
N THR A 278 -1.29 -34.08 -8.59
CA THR A 278 -1.23 -32.61 -8.71
C THR A 278 0.14 -32.08 -9.10
N GLY A 279 1.17 -32.94 -9.08
CA GLY A 279 2.53 -32.56 -9.44
C GLY A 279 2.74 -32.46 -10.95
N ARG A 280 3.67 -31.59 -11.36
CA ARG A 280 3.96 -31.24 -12.75
C ARG A 280 4.05 -32.41 -13.73
N ARG A 281 4.76 -33.49 -13.38
CA ARG A 281 4.92 -34.67 -14.26
C ARG A 281 3.59 -35.30 -14.72
N ASP A 282 2.54 -35.11 -13.93
CA ASP A 282 1.23 -35.69 -14.17
C ASP A 282 0.28 -34.68 -14.85
N LEU A 283 0.58 -33.38 -14.81
CA LEU A 283 -0.25 -32.28 -15.33
C LEU A 283 0.39 -31.41 -16.43
N ASP A 284 1.53 -31.80 -17.00
CA ASP A 284 2.20 -31.05 -18.10
C ASP A 284 1.25 -30.69 -19.28
N TRP A 285 0.19 -31.50 -19.50
CA TRP A 285 -0.81 -31.23 -20.54
C TRP A 285 -1.73 -30.03 -20.23
N LEU A 286 -1.85 -29.62 -18.96
CA LEU A 286 -2.56 -28.41 -18.52
C LEU A 286 -1.66 -27.16 -18.58
N ALA A 287 -0.33 -27.33 -18.53
CA ALA A 287 0.64 -26.23 -18.63
C ALA A 287 0.82 -25.71 -20.07
N ASP A 288 0.58 -26.56 -21.08
CA ASP A 288 0.72 -26.25 -22.52
C ASP A 288 -0.50 -25.53 -23.15
N GLY A 289 -1.39 -24.97 -22.32
CA GLY A 289 -2.54 -24.17 -22.77
C GLY A 289 -2.07 -22.92 -23.53
N VAL A 290 -2.50 -22.78 -24.79
CA VAL A 290 -1.95 -21.84 -25.80
C VAL A 290 -2.24 -20.34 -25.53
N LEU A 291 -2.77 -19.96 -24.36
CA LEU A 291 -3.08 -18.56 -24.05
C LEU A 291 -2.66 -18.20 -22.60
N PRO A 292 -1.70 -17.26 -22.41
CA PRO A 292 -1.07 -16.97 -21.12
C PRO A 292 -1.95 -16.10 -20.21
N TYR A 293 -2.39 -16.67 -19.08
CA TYR A 293 -2.73 -16.04 -17.79
C TYR A 293 -3.52 -14.70 -17.80
N GLY A 294 -4.67 -14.68 -17.14
CA GLY A 294 -5.40 -13.45 -16.86
C GLY A 294 -4.89 -12.77 -15.57
N GLN A 295 -5.11 -11.45 -15.44
CA GLN A 295 -4.81 -10.65 -14.24
C GLN A 295 -5.16 -11.35 -12.90
N ALA A 296 -6.21 -12.19 -12.92
CA ALA A 296 -6.74 -12.89 -11.75
C ALA A 296 -6.92 -14.40 -11.94
N ALA A 297 -6.43 -14.99 -13.04
CA ALA A 297 -6.59 -16.43 -13.29
C ALA A 297 -5.21 -17.03 -13.59
N ALA A 298 -4.69 -17.79 -12.62
CA ALA A 298 -3.54 -18.65 -12.84
C ALA A 298 -3.89 -19.79 -13.81
N GLN A 299 -2.89 -20.38 -14.45
CA GLN A 299 -3.07 -21.64 -15.15
C GLN A 299 -3.65 -22.71 -14.22
N SER A 300 -4.47 -23.60 -14.78
CA SER A 300 -5.05 -24.73 -14.07
C SER A 300 -3.99 -25.75 -13.61
N GLY A 301 -2.78 -25.71 -14.18
CA GLY A 301 -1.63 -26.54 -13.78
C GLY A 301 -0.68 -25.87 -12.78
N PRO A 302 0.39 -26.58 -12.36
CA PRO A 302 1.49 -26.04 -11.55
C PRO A 302 2.12 -24.77 -12.13
N LEU A 303 2.53 -23.86 -11.25
CA LEU A 303 3.27 -22.65 -11.60
C LEU A 303 4.75 -22.83 -11.32
N GLU A 304 5.59 -22.15 -12.09
CA GLU A 304 7.04 -22.09 -11.91
C GLU A 304 7.56 -20.70 -12.25
N ASP A 305 8.69 -20.33 -11.66
CA ASP A 305 9.46 -19.19 -12.08
C ASP A 305 10.96 -19.51 -12.24
N GLU A 306 11.77 -18.46 -12.35
CA GLU A 306 13.22 -18.56 -12.52
C GLU A 306 13.92 -17.82 -11.38
N ASP A 307 13.69 -18.26 -10.14
CA ASP A 307 14.47 -17.85 -8.97
C ASP A 307 15.31 -19.00 -8.34
N ASP A 308 15.94 -18.73 -7.20
CA ASP A 308 16.79 -19.69 -6.48
C ASP A 308 16.00 -20.57 -5.49
N ALA A 309 14.71 -20.28 -5.25
CA ALA A 309 13.83 -21.03 -4.38
C ALA A 309 13.24 -22.25 -5.12
N PRO A 310 12.97 -23.38 -4.43
CA PRO A 310 12.39 -24.56 -5.09
C PRO A 310 10.87 -24.45 -5.24
N ASP A 311 10.36 -24.62 -6.47
CA ASP A 311 8.93 -24.67 -6.71
C ASP A 311 8.23 -25.96 -6.21
N PRO A 312 6.94 -25.88 -5.78
CA PRO A 312 6.24 -24.65 -5.48
C PRO A 312 6.70 -24.05 -4.13
N GLU A 313 6.81 -22.73 -4.02
CA GLU A 313 7.27 -22.13 -2.74
C GLU A 313 6.15 -22.04 -1.70
N LEU A 314 4.88 -22.03 -2.13
CA LEU A 314 3.71 -22.19 -1.25
C LEU A 314 3.12 -23.59 -1.37
N SER A 315 3.01 -24.28 -0.23
CA SER A 315 2.47 -25.64 -0.17
C SER A 315 0.96 -25.67 -0.48
N THR A 316 0.46 -26.81 -0.96
CA THR A 316 -0.99 -26.99 -1.19
C THR A 316 -1.81 -26.94 0.10
N ASP A 317 -1.21 -27.27 1.25
CA ASP A 317 -1.88 -27.18 2.55
C ASP A 317 -2.05 -25.72 2.97
N ASP A 318 -1.02 -24.89 2.79
CA ASP A 318 -1.11 -23.44 3.01
C ASP A 318 -2.08 -22.78 2.03
N LEU A 319 -2.07 -23.21 0.76
CA LEU A 319 -3.04 -22.75 -0.24
C LEU A 319 -4.48 -23.13 0.15
N PHE A 320 -4.71 -24.36 0.62
CA PHE A 320 -6.01 -24.81 1.10
C PHE A 320 -6.49 -23.96 2.28
N ASP A 321 -5.61 -23.69 3.25
CA ASP A 321 -5.91 -22.85 4.41
C ASP A 321 -6.22 -21.40 3.96
N LEU A 322 -5.45 -20.83 3.04
CA LEU A 322 -5.65 -19.49 2.50
C LEU A 322 -6.98 -19.34 1.72
N VAL A 323 -7.29 -20.29 0.84
CA VAL A 323 -8.58 -20.31 0.10
C VAL A 323 -9.75 -20.48 1.07
N SER A 324 -9.59 -21.35 2.07
CA SER A 324 -10.61 -21.56 3.11
C SER A 324 -10.83 -20.31 3.95
N TRP A 325 -9.76 -19.59 4.32
CA TRP A 325 -9.85 -18.32 5.01
C TRP A 325 -10.68 -17.31 4.23
N ALA A 326 -10.38 -17.12 2.93
CA ALA A 326 -11.16 -16.23 2.07
C ALA A 326 -12.64 -16.65 2.00
N MET A 327 -12.94 -17.94 1.80
CA MET A 327 -14.31 -18.46 1.77
C MET A 327 -15.08 -18.29 3.09
N LEU A 328 -14.38 -18.27 4.22
CA LEU A 328 -14.97 -18.18 5.55
C LEU A 328 -15.10 -16.75 6.05
N LEU A 329 -14.51 -15.74 5.40
CA LEU A 329 -14.72 -14.33 5.76
C LEU A 329 -16.21 -13.97 5.71
N ALA A 330 -16.75 -13.49 6.82
CA ALA A 330 -18.16 -13.13 6.93
C ALA A 330 -18.54 -11.96 6.01
N ALA A 331 -19.82 -11.88 5.66
CA ALA A 331 -20.35 -10.64 5.11
C ALA A 331 -20.33 -9.55 6.21
N PRO A 332 -20.15 -8.27 5.86
CA PRO A 332 -20.19 -7.20 6.84
C PRO A 332 -21.54 -7.10 7.55
N GLU A 333 -21.54 -6.78 8.84
CA GLU A 333 -22.76 -6.50 9.60
C GLU A 333 -23.47 -5.24 9.06
N VAL A 334 -24.57 -5.46 8.38
CA VAL A 334 -25.52 -4.42 7.97
C VAL A 334 -26.23 -3.81 9.19
N GLU A 335 -26.68 -2.56 9.10
CA GLU A 335 -27.39 -1.86 10.19
C GLU A 335 -28.91 -1.93 10.00
N ASP A 336 -29.67 -2.08 11.09
CA ASP A 336 -31.12 -1.89 11.05
C ASP A 336 -31.45 -0.39 10.98
N ILE A 337 -32.02 0.03 9.86
CA ILE A 337 -32.39 1.42 9.61
C ILE A 337 -33.79 1.79 10.11
N SER A 338 -34.53 0.88 10.74
CA SER A 338 -35.92 1.08 11.17
C SER A 338 -36.14 2.31 12.08
N ASP A 339 -35.13 2.66 12.87
CA ASP A 339 -35.09 3.84 13.74
C ASP A 339 -34.19 4.98 13.21
N ASN A 340 -33.71 4.90 11.96
CA ASN A 340 -32.89 5.90 11.28
C ASN A 340 -33.66 6.54 10.08
N PRO A 341 -34.37 7.67 10.29
CA PRO A 341 -35.15 8.31 9.23
C PRO A 341 -34.31 8.81 8.05
N LEU A 342 -33.05 9.18 8.28
CA LEU A 342 -32.16 9.66 7.23
C LEU A 342 -31.73 8.51 6.31
N ALA A 343 -31.36 7.36 6.88
CA ALA A 343 -31.09 6.15 6.09
C ALA A 343 -32.34 5.65 5.34
N GLN A 344 -33.54 5.72 5.95
CA GLN A 344 -34.80 5.39 5.25
C GLN A 344 -35.07 6.31 4.06
N GLN A 345 -34.83 7.62 4.21
CA GLN A 345 -34.89 8.56 3.09
C GLN A 345 -33.86 8.20 2.02
N GLY A 346 -32.63 7.85 2.40
CA GLY A 346 -31.58 7.41 1.48
C GLY A 346 -31.98 6.19 0.67
N GLN A 347 -32.56 5.17 1.31
CA GLN A 347 -33.11 4.00 0.64
C GLN A 347 -34.20 4.38 -0.36
N GLN A 348 -35.12 5.28 0.02
CA GLN A 348 -36.13 5.77 -0.91
C GLN A 348 -35.50 6.49 -2.11
N VAL A 349 -34.47 7.31 -1.88
CA VAL A 349 -33.75 8.01 -2.97
C VAL A 349 -33.06 6.99 -3.89
N PHE A 350 -32.47 5.93 -3.34
CA PHE A 350 -31.86 4.82 -4.10
C PHE A 350 -32.86 4.16 -5.04
N ASP A 351 -34.05 3.83 -4.53
CA ASP A 351 -35.14 3.25 -5.30
C ASP A 351 -35.67 4.20 -6.37
N GLU A 352 -35.88 5.47 -6.02
CA GLU A 352 -36.41 6.47 -6.96
C GLU A 352 -35.45 6.80 -8.10
N ILE A 353 -34.14 6.73 -7.86
CA ILE A 353 -33.13 6.91 -8.90
C ILE A 353 -33.12 5.69 -9.83
N GLY A 354 -33.37 4.50 -9.29
CA GLY A 354 -33.32 3.23 -10.00
C GLY A 354 -31.95 2.55 -9.90
N CYS A 355 -31.19 2.78 -8.83
CA CYS A 355 -29.87 2.18 -8.64
C CYS A 355 -29.92 0.65 -8.56
N GLY A 356 -31.05 0.10 -8.07
CA GLY A 356 -31.26 -1.33 -7.89
C GLY A 356 -31.40 -2.15 -9.19
N ALA A 357 -31.37 -1.50 -10.36
CA ALA A 357 -31.38 -2.20 -11.65
C ALA A 357 -30.07 -2.98 -11.89
N CYS A 358 -28.92 -2.42 -11.47
CA CYS A 358 -27.62 -3.12 -11.46
C CYS A 358 -27.23 -3.52 -10.03
N HIS A 359 -27.42 -2.63 -9.06
CA HIS A 359 -27.15 -2.89 -7.64
C HIS A 359 -28.32 -3.60 -6.96
N THR A 360 -28.68 -4.77 -7.50
CA THR A 360 -29.82 -5.58 -7.06
C THR A 360 -29.72 -5.86 -5.55
N PRO A 361 -30.68 -5.41 -4.72
CA PRO A 361 -30.53 -5.47 -3.26
C PRO A 361 -30.28 -6.86 -2.70
N ARG A 362 -30.83 -7.91 -3.33
CA ARG A 362 -30.75 -9.28 -2.84
C ARG A 362 -30.59 -10.31 -3.94
N LEU A 363 -29.72 -11.29 -3.69
CA LEU A 363 -29.59 -12.53 -4.47
C LEU A 363 -30.00 -13.72 -3.61
N GLU A 364 -30.67 -14.71 -4.21
CA GLU A 364 -31.12 -15.90 -3.48
C GLU A 364 -30.01 -16.97 -3.43
N GLY A 365 -29.52 -17.26 -2.23
CA GLY A 365 -28.52 -18.30 -1.98
C GLY A 365 -29.09 -19.52 -1.25
N PRO A 366 -28.32 -20.62 -1.14
CA PRO A 366 -28.72 -21.83 -0.40
C PRO A 366 -29.06 -21.58 1.08
N ARG A 367 -28.54 -20.49 1.66
CA ARG A 367 -28.75 -20.07 3.05
C ARG A 367 -29.92 -19.09 3.22
N GLY A 368 -30.48 -18.61 2.11
CA GLY A 368 -31.50 -17.56 2.06
C GLY A 368 -31.02 -16.31 1.31
N PRO A 369 -31.79 -15.20 1.39
CA PRO A 369 -31.48 -13.98 0.67
C PRO A 369 -30.20 -13.31 1.18
N LEU A 370 -29.28 -12.99 0.28
CA LEU A 370 -28.01 -12.31 0.58
C LEU A 370 -28.12 -10.82 0.21
N PRO A 371 -27.82 -9.87 1.11
CA PRO A 371 -27.91 -8.43 0.83
C PRO A 371 -26.67 -7.91 0.08
N VAL A 372 -26.41 -8.43 -1.12
CA VAL A 372 -25.17 -8.16 -1.87
C VAL A 372 -25.18 -6.76 -2.53
N TYR A 373 -26.36 -6.25 -2.89
CA TYR A 373 -26.50 -5.00 -3.67
C TYR A 373 -25.69 -5.02 -4.97
N SER A 374 -25.80 -6.14 -5.68
CA SER A 374 -25.13 -6.44 -6.94
C SER A 374 -25.87 -7.59 -7.61
N ASP A 375 -25.92 -7.58 -8.93
CA ASP A 375 -26.36 -8.70 -9.76
C ASP A 375 -25.21 -9.60 -10.23
N LEU A 376 -23.95 -9.22 -9.94
CA LEU A 376 -22.71 -9.88 -10.36
C LEU A 376 -22.52 -9.94 -11.88
N LEU A 377 -23.26 -9.12 -12.64
CA LEU A 377 -23.16 -9.04 -14.09
C LEU A 377 -22.21 -7.92 -14.52
N LEU A 378 -21.77 -8.00 -15.78
CA LEU A 378 -21.03 -6.96 -16.46
C LEU A 378 -21.98 -5.84 -16.92
N HIS A 379 -21.54 -4.61 -16.73
CA HIS A 379 -22.19 -3.40 -17.22
C HIS A 379 -21.17 -2.45 -17.84
N ASP A 380 -21.55 -1.80 -18.94
CA ASP A 380 -20.77 -0.71 -19.55
C ASP A 380 -20.80 0.53 -18.64
N MET A 381 -19.63 0.90 -18.10
CA MET A 381 -19.43 2.06 -17.23
C MET A 381 -19.05 3.33 -18.01
N GLY A 382 -18.98 3.25 -19.34
CA GLY A 382 -18.68 4.33 -20.29
C GLY A 382 -17.19 4.60 -20.47
N ASP A 383 -16.86 5.32 -21.56
CA ASP A 383 -15.49 5.61 -21.98
C ASP A 383 -14.61 6.30 -20.91
N GLU A 384 -15.20 7.09 -20.01
CA GLU A 384 -14.45 7.78 -18.94
C GLU A 384 -13.95 6.83 -17.85
N LEU A 385 -14.67 5.73 -17.61
CA LEU A 385 -14.30 4.66 -16.68
C LEU A 385 -13.75 3.43 -17.40
N GLY A 386 -13.67 3.46 -18.73
CA GLY A 386 -13.04 2.40 -19.51
C GLY A 386 -11.55 2.27 -19.19
N ASP A 387 -11.07 1.03 -19.15
CA ASP A 387 -9.66 0.70 -18.92
C ASP A 387 -8.91 0.29 -20.21
N GLY A 388 -9.64 0.18 -21.32
CA GLY A 388 -9.10 -0.18 -22.63
C GLY A 388 -8.62 -1.63 -22.76
N LEU A 389 -8.78 -2.47 -21.74
CA LEU A 389 -8.38 -3.88 -21.75
C LEU A 389 -9.43 -4.74 -22.45
N ASP A 390 -9.44 -4.72 -23.78
CA ASP A 390 -10.19 -5.64 -24.64
C ASP A 390 -9.31 -6.83 -25.05
N ILE A 391 -8.92 -7.66 -24.06
CA ILE A 391 -7.94 -8.73 -24.27
C ILE A 391 -8.59 -9.87 -25.07
N ALA A 392 -8.35 -9.89 -26.37
CA ALA A 392 -8.99 -10.85 -27.28
C ALA A 392 -8.59 -12.30 -26.98
N GLY A 393 -9.58 -13.20 -26.95
CA GLY A 393 -9.37 -14.64 -26.78
C GLY A 393 -9.29 -15.09 -25.32
N PHE A 394 -9.40 -14.18 -24.34
CA PHE A 394 -9.35 -14.49 -22.92
C PHE A 394 -10.71 -14.43 -22.22
N GLN A 395 -11.60 -13.51 -22.62
CA GLN A 395 -12.93 -13.30 -22.02
C GLN A 395 -13.86 -12.56 -22.99
N GLU A 396 -15.16 -12.51 -22.65
CA GLU A 396 -16.16 -11.79 -23.43
C GLU A 396 -16.28 -10.29 -23.04
N ALA A 397 -15.68 -9.85 -21.94
CA ALA A 397 -15.75 -8.46 -21.45
C ALA A 397 -14.85 -7.51 -22.25
N ASP A 398 -15.37 -6.35 -22.63
CA ASP A 398 -14.60 -5.29 -23.29
C ASP A 398 -13.95 -4.32 -22.28
N GLY A 399 -13.28 -3.28 -22.79
CA GLY A 399 -12.58 -2.29 -21.96
C GLY A 399 -13.48 -1.40 -21.10
N ASN A 400 -14.77 -1.27 -21.40
CA ASN A 400 -15.70 -0.41 -20.67
C ASN A 400 -16.56 -1.19 -19.66
N GLU A 401 -16.55 -2.51 -19.74
CA GLU A 401 -17.41 -3.35 -18.91
C GLU A 401 -16.76 -3.76 -17.58
N PHE A 402 -17.55 -3.68 -16.52
CA PHE A 402 -17.15 -4.07 -15.17
C PHE A 402 -18.28 -4.82 -14.47
N ARG A 403 -17.90 -5.76 -13.61
CA ARG A 403 -18.82 -6.43 -12.71
C ARG A 403 -19.30 -5.44 -11.65
N THR A 404 -20.60 -5.39 -11.39
CA THR A 404 -21.13 -4.68 -10.21
C THR A 404 -20.48 -5.26 -8.94
N GLN A 405 -19.72 -4.43 -8.21
CA GLN A 405 -19.15 -4.86 -6.94
C GLN A 405 -20.24 -4.86 -5.86
N PRO A 406 -20.20 -5.81 -4.89
CA PRO A 406 -21.10 -5.79 -3.75
C PRO A 406 -21.00 -4.46 -3.00
N LEU A 407 -22.14 -3.85 -2.62
CA LEU A 407 -22.14 -2.62 -1.81
C LEU A 407 -22.17 -2.90 -0.30
N TRP A 408 -22.23 -4.17 0.12
CA TRP A 408 -22.08 -4.49 1.53
C TRP A 408 -20.69 -4.05 2.03
N GLY A 409 -20.61 -3.49 3.23
CA GLY A 409 -19.34 -2.99 3.77
C GLY A 409 -18.79 -1.71 3.14
N VAL A 410 -19.44 -1.13 2.13
CA VAL A 410 -18.92 0.00 1.34
C VAL A 410 -18.53 1.22 2.20
N ALA A 411 -19.04 1.34 3.43
CA ALA A 411 -18.65 2.39 4.36
C ALA A 411 -17.14 2.44 4.67
N ALA A 412 -16.45 1.30 4.64
CA ALA A 412 -15.08 1.15 5.13
C ALA A 412 -14.06 0.77 4.05
N GLU A 413 -14.48 0.51 2.82
CA GLU A 413 -13.65 -0.04 1.73
C GLU A 413 -13.13 1.01 0.73
N GLY A 414 -13.27 2.30 1.03
CA GLY A 414 -12.75 3.35 0.15
C GLY A 414 -11.22 3.25 -0.04
N PRO A 415 -10.65 3.76 -1.14
CA PRO A 415 -11.30 4.54 -2.19
C PRO A 415 -12.18 3.71 -3.12
N TYR A 416 -12.97 4.38 -3.96
CA TYR A 416 -14.04 3.75 -4.74
C TYR A 416 -13.75 3.74 -6.25
N LEU A 417 -14.54 2.92 -6.95
CA LEU A 417 -14.37 2.53 -8.37
C LEU A 417 -13.18 1.58 -8.58
N HIS A 418 -13.06 1.03 -9.79
CA HIS A 418 -12.13 -0.07 -10.07
C HIS A 418 -10.64 0.31 -9.93
N ASP A 419 -10.32 1.60 -9.88
CA ASP A 419 -8.98 2.15 -9.79
C ASP A 419 -8.79 3.10 -8.59
N GLY A 420 -9.80 3.20 -7.71
CA GLY A 420 -9.74 4.05 -6.52
C GLY A 420 -9.80 5.56 -6.82
N ARG A 421 -10.15 6.00 -8.04
CA ARG A 421 -10.10 7.44 -8.38
C ARG A 421 -11.05 8.33 -7.57
N ALA A 422 -12.08 7.75 -6.94
CA ALA A 422 -13.05 8.50 -6.14
C ALA A 422 -12.78 8.31 -4.64
N THR A 423 -12.69 9.42 -3.89
CA THR A 423 -12.42 9.40 -2.45
C THR A 423 -13.73 9.33 -1.65
N THR A 424 -14.83 9.80 -2.25
CA THR A 424 -16.17 9.81 -1.62
C THR A 424 -17.19 9.01 -2.43
N LEU A 425 -18.23 8.52 -1.75
CA LEU A 425 -19.35 7.85 -2.43
C LEU A 425 -20.11 8.80 -3.36
N ILE A 426 -20.16 10.09 -3.04
CA ILE A 426 -20.80 11.10 -3.89
C ILE A 426 -20.05 11.21 -5.21
N GLU A 427 -18.73 11.36 -5.17
CA GLU A 427 -17.87 11.37 -6.36
C GLU A 427 -18.03 10.10 -7.17
N ALA A 428 -17.99 8.94 -6.51
CA ALA A 428 -18.14 7.65 -7.17
C ALA A 428 -19.47 7.56 -7.93
N ILE A 429 -20.59 7.93 -7.30
CA ILE A 429 -21.91 7.93 -7.96
C ILE A 429 -21.97 8.93 -9.11
N GLU A 430 -21.39 10.13 -8.95
CA GLU A 430 -21.39 11.16 -10.00
C GLU A 430 -20.53 10.78 -11.22
N MET A 431 -19.51 9.93 -11.03
CA MET A 431 -18.63 9.42 -12.11
C MET A 431 -19.24 8.26 -12.91
N HIS A 432 -20.37 7.68 -12.50
CA HIS A 432 -20.99 6.59 -13.26
C HIS A 432 -21.38 7.03 -14.68
N GLY A 433 -20.86 6.33 -15.68
CA GLY A 433 -21.14 6.53 -17.09
C GLY A 433 -21.91 5.37 -17.72
N GLY A 434 -21.84 5.24 -19.05
CA GLY A 434 -22.42 4.12 -19.80
C GLY A 434 -23.89 3.87 -19.49
N GLU A 435 -24.22 2.64 -19.10
CA GLU A 435 -25.58 2.20 -18.74
C GLU A 435 -26.14 2.96 -17.52
N ALA A 436 -25.28 3.39 -16.60
CA ALA A 436 -25.66 4.10 -15.38
C ALA A 436 -25.73 5.64 -15.55
N ALA A 437 -25.48 6.17 -16.75
CA ALA A 437 -25.39 7.62 -16.98
C ALA A 437 -26.69 8.39 -16.69
N GLU A 438 -27.87 7.75 -16.84
CA GLU A 438 -29.15 8.37 -16.47
C GLU A 438 -29.32 8.45 -14.94
N GLN A 439 -28.93 7.41 -14.22
CA GLN A 439 -28.98 7.30 -12.77
C GLN A 439 -28.03 8.32 -12.13
N ALA A 440 -26.80 8.45 -12.65
CA ALA A 440 -25.85 9.48 -12.25
C ALA A 440 -26.42 10.90 -12.43
N ARG A 441 -27.07 11.17 -13.59
CA ARG A 441 -27.74 12.47 -13.83
C ARG A 441 -28.91 12.72 -12.88
N ARG A 442 -29.70 11.70 -12.55
CA ARG A 442 -30.79 11.80 -11.57
C ARG A 442 -30.24 12.10 -10.17
N PHE A 443 -29.15 11.43 -9.77
CA PHE A 443 -28.47 11.67 -8.49
C PHE A 443 -27.90 13.10 -8.42
N ALA A 444 -27.19 13.55 -9.46
CA ALA A 444 -26.62 14.89 -9.52
C ALA A 444 -27.69 16.00 -9.40
N ALA A 445 -28.93 15.72 -9.82
CA ALA A 445 -30.07 16.64 -9.72
C ALA A 445 -30.77 16.65 -8.34
N ARG A 446 -30.39 15.77 -7.40
CA ARG A 446 -30.93 15.74 -6.03
C ARG A 446 -30.39 16.88 -5.17
N SER A 447 -31.10 17.19 -4.08
CA SER A 447 -30.64 18.16 -3.08
C SER A 447 -29.46 17.60 -2.28
N ASP A 448 -28.69 18.48 -1.63
CA ASP A 448 -27.62 18.07 -0.74
C ASP A 448 -28.14 17.19 0.42
N ASP A 449 -29.35 17.46 0.91
CA ASP A 449 -30.02 16.64 1.93
C ASP A 449 -30.30 15.21 1.43
N ASP A 450 -30.77 15.06 0.17
CA ASP A 450 -31.00 13.75 -0.45
C ASP A 450 -29.68 13.01 -0.73
N LYS A 451 -28.62 13.74 -1.12
CA LYS A 451 -27.28 13.16 -1.30
C LYS A 451 -26.70 12.68 0.03
N ALA A 452 -26.85 13.47 1.10
CA ALA A 452 -26.45 13.06 2.44
C ALA A 452 -27.25 11.85 2.94
N ALA A 453 -28.56 11.81 2.66
CA ALA A 453 -29.42 10.67 2.97
C ALA A 453 -28.97 9.40 2.23
N MET A 454 -28.63 9.50 0.93
CA MET A 454 -28.07 8.40 0.16
C MET A 454 -26.79 7.84 0.80
N VAL A 455 -25.84 8.71 1.16
CA VAL A 455 -24.60 8.27 1.82
C VAL A 455 -24.90 7.58 3.16
N GLU A 456 -25.83 8.12 3.94
CA GLU A 456 -26.25 7.52 5.21
C GLU A 456 -26.86 6.12 5.03
N PHE A 457 -27.63 5.90 3.96
CA PHE A 457 -28.12 4.58 3.59
C PHE A 457 -26.98 3.64 3.17
N LEU A 458 -26.07 4.08 2.30
CA LEU A 458 -24.93 3.25 1.89
C LEU A 458 -24.04 2.86 3.06
N PHE A 459 -23.83 3.76 4.03
CA PHE A 459 -23.12 3.43 5.26
C PHE A 459 -23.84 2.42 6.16
N SER A 460 -25.17 2.30 6.04
CA SER A 460 -25.93 1.25 6.74
C SER A 460 -25.72 -0.14 6.12
N LEU A 461 -25.08 -0.25 4.94
CA LEU A 461 -24.79 -1.53 4.29
C LEU A 461 -23.59 -2.27 4.91
N GLY A 462 -23.06 -1.76 6.02
CA GLY A 462 -22.08 -2.40 6.89
C GLY A 462 -20.71 -1.74 6.90
N GLY A 463 -19.90 -2.09 7.90
CA GLY A 463 -18.53 -1.57 8.07
C GLY A 463 -18.41 -0.20 8.74
N ARG A 464 -19.52 0.53 8.99
CA ARG A 464 -19.47 1.89 9.58
C ARG A 464 -18.70 1.96 10.90
N SER A 465 -18.89 0.98 11.78
CA SER A 465 -18.20 0.92 13.09
C SER A 465 -16.69 0.66 12.96
N GLN A 466 -16.24 0.14 11.82
CA GLN A 466 -14.84 -0.16 11.51
C GLN A 466 -14.25 0.80 10.48
N ARG A 467 -15.00 1.83 10.07
CA ARG A 467 -14.52 2.83 9.10
C ARG A 467 -13.43 3.69 9.73
N THR A 468 -12.31 3.81 9.02
CA THR A 468 -11.12 4.60 9.37
C THR A 468 -10.75 5.54 8.23
N LEU A 469 -9.96 6.58 8.54
CA LEU A 469 -9.32 7.42 7.50
C LEU A 469 -8.01 6.83 7.00
N GLY A 470 -7.43 5.86 7.71
CA GLY A 470 -6.29 5.04 7.31
C GLY A 470 -6.51 3.59 7.74
N LEU A 471 -5.63 3.02 8.56
CA LEU A 471 -5.78 1.67 9.12
C LEU A 471 -5.92 1.64 10.64
N LEU A 472 -5.61 2.74 11.35
CA LEU A 472 -5.79 2.79 12.79
C LEU A 472 -7.26 2.68 13.15
N PRO A 473 -7.69 1.62 13.87
CA PRO A 473 -9.05 1.51 14.33
C PRO A 473 -9.43 2.71 15.20
N PRO A 474 -10.71 3.12 15.18
CA PRO A 474 -11.19 4.14 16.10
C PRO A 474 -10.90 3.73 17.55
N ASP A 475 -10.49 4.70 18.38
CA ASP A 475 -10.22 4.52 19.80
C ASP A 475 -9.04 3.57 20.15
N GLN A 476 -8.14 3.27 19.20
CA GLN A 476 -6.92 2.52 19.52
C GLN A 476 -6.12 3.24 20.62
N PRO A 477 -5.79 2.56 21.74
CA PRO A 477 -5.02 3.19 22.80
C PRO A 477 -3.60 3.50 22.34
N LEU A 478 -3.07 4.64 22.77
CA LEU A 478 -1.67 5.00 22.56
C LEU A 478 -0.74 3.96 23.18
N PRO A 479 0.35 3.57 22.48
CA PRO A 479 1.40 2.78 23.09
C PRO A 479 2.01 3.50 24.30
N ALA A 480 2.55 2.74 25.26
CA ALA A 480 3.17 3.33 26.44
C ALA A 480 4.43 4.11 26.07
N ALA A 481 4.83 5.04 26.93
CA ALA A 481 6.06 5.80 26.71
C ALA A 481 7.28 4.88 26.68
N GLY A 482 8.14 5.05 25.67
CA GLY A 482 9.33 4.22 25.45
C GLY A 482 9.08 2.88 24.77
N ASP A 483 7.81 2.50 24.52
CA ASP A 483 7.48 1.33 23.70
C ASP A 483 7.55 1.66 22.21
N TRP A 484 7.53 0.62 21.37
CA TRP A 484 7.44 0.74 19.91
C TRP A 484 6.22 1.59 19.49
N GLY A 485 6.44 2.60 18.64
CA GLY A 485 5.38 3.53 18.21
C GLY A 485 4.86 4.46 19.32
N GLY A 486 5.41 4.37 20.53
CA GLY A 486 5.02 5.18 21.68
C GLY A 486 5.80 6.50 21.76
N PRO A 487 5.36 7.40 22.65
CA PRO A 487 6.03 8.67 22.89
C PRO A 487 7.35 8.49 23.65
N LEU A 488 8.29 9.44 23.47
CA LEU A 488 9.60 9.48 24.14
C LEU A 488 9.51 9.50 25.68
N HIS A 489 8.41 10.04 26.21
CA HIS A 489 8.20 10.21 27.65
C HIS A 489 6.70 10.15 27.96
N GLU A 490 6.38 10.02 29.25
CA GLU A 490 5.00 10.07 29.74
C GLU A 490 4.37 11.42 29.39
N LEU A 491 3.30 11.38 28.59
CA LEU A 491 2.61 12.57 28.10
C LEU A 491 1.65 13.13 29.16
N SER A 492 1.56 14.46 29.25
CA SER A 492 0.41 15.12 29.87
C SER A 492 -0.86 14.88 29.04
N ALA A 493 -2.04 15.23 29.58
CA ALA A 493 -3.30 15.04 28.88
C ALA A 493 -3.35 15.80 27.54
N ASP A 494 -2.87 17.04 27.50
CA ASP A 494 -2.85 17.89 26.30
C ASP A 494 -1.84 17.35 25.26
N GLU A 495 -0.70 16.83 25.72
CA GLU A 495 0.29 16.18 24.84
C GLU A 495 -0.23 14.87 24.28
N ALA A 496 -0.96 14.07 25.07
CA ALA A 496 -1.57 12.83 24.60
C ALA A 496 -2.63 13.09 23.53
N GLU A 497 -3.46 14.15 23.67
CA GLU A 497 -4.40 14.56 22.64
C GLU A 497 -3.68 14.99 21.35
N THR A 498 -2.60 15.77 21.48
CA THR A 498 -1.78 16.19 20.33
C THR A 498 -1.11 15.00 19.64
N PHE A 499 -0.55 14.07 20.41
CA PHE A 499 0.11 12.87 19.89
C PHE A 499 -0.87 11.95 19.18
N GLN A 500 -2.06 11.75 19.76
CA GLN A 500 -3.15 10.99 19.13
C GLN A 500 -3.56 11.61 17.79
N ALA A 501 -3.83 12.92 17.76
CA ALA A 501 -4.19 13.62 16.52
C ALA A 501 -3.07 13.54 15.46
N ALA A 502 -1.82 13.62 15.89
CA ALA A 502 -0.68 13.48 14.99
C ALA A 502 -0.51 12.06 14.44
N LEU A 503 -0.76 11.04 15.27
CA LEU A 503 -0.73 9.65 14.87
C LEU A 503 -1.86 9.31 13.89
N GLU A 504 -3.07 9.84 14.13
CA GLU A 504 -4.21 9.73 13.20
C GLU A 504 -3.91 10.41 11.86
N LEU A 505 -3.24 11.58 11.87
CA LEU A 505 -2.81 12.26 10.64
C LEU A 505 -1.73 11.48 9.89
N PHE A 506 -0.80 10.84 10.61
CA PHE A 506 0.24 10.00 10.01
C PHE A 506 -0.33 8.75 9.32
N ASP A 507 -1.41 8.21 9.87
CA ASP A 507 -2.14 7.04 9.37
C ASP A 507 -3.10 7.36 8.21
N ARG A 508 -3.65 8.58 8.20
CA ARG A 508 -4.65 9.04 7.23
C ARG A 508 -4.18 8.91 5.79
N GLU A 509 -5.03 8.33 4.97
CA GLU A 509 -4.90 8.28 3.52
C GLU A 509 -5.48 9.55 2.89
N PHE A 510 -4.73 10.11 1.94
CA PHE A 510 -5.12 11.26 1.14
C PHE A 510 -5.51 10.80 -0.28
N GLY A 511 -6.62 11.32 -0.80
CA GLY A 511 -7.10 11.01 -2.15
C GLY A 511 -6.57 11.96 -3.23
N TYR A 512 -6.84 11.65 -4.51
CA TYR A 512 -6.51 12.53 -5.64
C TYR A 512 -7.22 13.89 -5.56
N ALA A 513 -8.45 13.92 -5.04
CA ALA A 513 -9.21 15.16 -4.83
C ALA A 513 -8.59 16.08 -3.75
N GLU A 514 -7.70 15.54 -2.93
CA GLU A 514 -6.93 16.27 -1.92
C GLU A 514 -5.54 16.67 -2.41
N GLY A 515 -5.19 16.33 -3.66
CA GLY A 515 -3.92 16.65 -4.31
C GLY A 515 -2.81 15.61 -4.13
N THR A 516 -3.16 14.41 -3.65
CA THR A 516 -2.20 13.30 -3.63
C THR A 516 -1.77 12.97 -5.05
N GLY A 517 -0.45 12.83 -5.24
CA GLY A 517 0.09 12.45 -6.52
C GLY A 517 -0.06 13.52 -7.58
N GLY A 518 0.36 14.77 -7.31
CA GLY A 518 0.53 15.83 -8.31
C GLY A 518 1.90 15.82 -9.01
N PRO A 519 2.14 15.04 -10.09
CA PRO A 519 1.33 13.98 -10.69
C PRO A 519 1.70 12.55 -10.22
N ARG A 520 2.61 12.40 -9.25
CA ARG A 520 3.24 11.11 -8.90
C ARG A 520 3.49 10.97 -7.40
N PHE A 521 3.46 9.73 -6.90
CA PHE A 521 3.61 9.41 -5.49
C PHE A 521 4.06 7.95 -5.27
N ASN A 522 4.63 7.69 -4.10
CA ASN A 522 4.95 6.34 -3.60
C ASN A 522 3.96 5.89 -2.52
N GLY A 523 3.45 6.82 -1.71
CA GLY A 523 2.47 6.57 -0.66
C GLY A 523 1.35 7.61 -0.68
N ASP A 524 0.18 7.24 -0.18
CA ASP A 524 -0.98 8.11 0.04
C ASP A 524 -1.14 8.50 1.52
N SER A 525 -0.23 8.04 2.38
CA SER A 525 -0.13 8.33 3.80
C SER A 525 1.33 8.18 4.24
N CYS A 526 1.70 8.70 5.41
CA CYS A 526 3.04 8.44 5.96
C CYS A 526 3.17 6.96 6.36
N ARG A 527 2.10 6.36 6.90
CA ARG A 527 2.03 4.94 7.23
C ARG A 527 2.26 4.04 6.02
N ALA A 528 1.84 4.40 4.81
CA ALA A 528 1.98 3.56 3.61
C ALA A 528 3.38 2.94 3.44
N CYS A 529 4.42 3.65 3.90
CA CYS A 529 5.79 3.17 3.88
C CYS A 529 6.36 2.84 5.28
N HIS A 530 5.82 3.41 6.37
CA HIS A 530 6.40 3.36 7.72
C HIS A 530 5.50 2.64 8.74
N PHE A 531 5.48 1.30 8.73
CA PHE A 531 4.49 0.55 9.50
C PHE A 531 4.93 -0.79 10.12
N GLU A 532 6.16 -1.26 9.86
CA GLU A 532 6.63 -2.53 10.43
C GLU A 532 7.70 -2.33 11.51
N PRO A 533 7.53 -2.87 12.73
CA PRO A 533 6.46 -3.78 13.15
C PRO A 533 5.19 -3.07 13.65
N VAL A 534 5.23 -1.75 13.81
CA VAL A 534 4.11 -0.89 14.19
C VAL A 534 4.23 0.44 13.43
N ILE A 535 3.21 1.30 13.47
CA ILE A 535 3.25 2.63 12.84
C ILE A 535 4.49 3.43 13.27
N GLY A 536 5.14 4.04 12.29
CA GLY A 536 6.46 4.67 12.42
C GLY A 536 7.62 3.69 12.17
N GLY A 537 7.34 2.42 11.92
CA GLY A 537 8.31 1.36 11.65
C GLY A 537 8.98 1.46 10.27
N ALA A 538 9.81 0.48 9.96
CA ALA A 538 10.41 0.29 8.64
C ALA A 538 9.36 -0.22 7.63
N GLY A 539 9.69 -0.18 6.34
CA GLY A 539 8.84 -0.70 5.28
C GLY A 539 9.35 -2.03 4.73
N PRO A 540 8.46 -2.98 4.37
CA PRO A 540 8.85 -4.19 3.64
C PRO A 540 9.31 -3.85 2.20
N ARG A 541 9.96 -4.79 1.50
CA ARG A 541 10.50 -4.55 0.14
C ARG A 541 9.49 -4.01 -0.87
N GLY A 542 8.23 -4.41 -0.76
CA GLY A 542 7.15 -4.01 -1.66
C GLY A 542 6.73 -2.52 -1.55
N VAL A 543 7.35 -1.77 -0.64
CA VAL A 543 7.21 -0.31 -0.50
C VAL A 543 8.57 0.41 -0.53
N ASN A 544 9.63 -0.27 -1.00
CA ASN A 544 10.90 0.41 -1.25
C ASN A 544 10.69 1.53 -2.27
N VAL A 545 11.42 2.63 -2.10
CA VAL A 545 11.45 3.71 -3.09
C VAL A 545 12.39 3.31 -4.22
N MET A 546 11.93 3.42 -5.46
CA MET A 546 12.80 3.24 -6.62
C MET A 546 13.55 4.55 -6.90
N ARG A 547 14.87 4.47 -7.04
CA ARG A 547 15.70 5.57 -7.51
C ARG A 547 16.19 5.30 -8.93
N HIS A 548 16.35 6.37 -9.72
CA HIS A 548 16.90 6.32 -11.08
C HIS A 548 17.96 7.40 -11.32
N GLY A 549 18.87 7.15 -12.25
CA GLY A 549 20.02 8.01 -12.54
C GLY A 549 20.55 7.82 -13.95
N ILE A 550 21.42 8.75 -14.38
CA ILE A 550 22.10 8.70 -15.68
C ILE A 550 23.61 8.60 -15.43
N LEU A 551 24.26 7.56 -15.93
CA LEU A 551 25.70 7.44 -15.95
C LEU A 551 26.25 7.69 -17.35
N ASN A 552 27.08 8.72 -17.51
CA ASN A 552 27.69 8.95 -18.82
C ASN A 552 28.85 7.97 -19.09
N ASP A 553 29.34 7.92 -20.34
CA ASP A 553 30.46 7.05 -20.77
C ASP A 553 31.75 7.24 -19.95
N ASN A 554 31.90 8.34 -19.21
CA ASN A 554 33.06 8.61 -18.35
C ASN A 554 32.83 8.15 -16.90
N GLY A 555 31.67 7.58 -16.57
CA GLY A 555 31.29 7.20 -15.22
C GLY A 555 30.84 8.37 -14.35
N GLU A 556 30.49 9.53 -14.93
CA GLU A 556 29.97 10.66 -14.15
C GLU A 556 28.44 10.58 -14.04
N PHE A 557 27.94 10.68 -12.82
CA PHE A 557 26.52 10.69 -12.51
C PHE A 557 25.86 12.01 -12.92
N THR A 558 24.62 11.93 -13.40
CA THR A 558 23.76 13.09 -13.65
C THR A 558 22.34 12.79 -13.15
N VAL A 559 21.78 13.75 -12.42
CA VAL A 559 20.39 13.68 -11.92
C VAL A 559 19.41 13.81 -13.10
N PRO A 560 18.42 12.90 -13.25
CA PRO A 560 17.35 13.04 -14.22
C PRO A 560 16.58 14.36 -14.03
N SER A 561 16.00 14.93 -15.09
CA SER A 561 15.33 16.23 -15.01
C SER A 561 14.11 16.24 -14.08
N VAL A 562 13.58 15.07 -13.76
CA VAL A 562 12.44 14.86 -12.86
C VAL A 562 12.86 14.52 -11.43
N GLY A 563 14.15 14.59 -11.11
CA GLY A 563 14.71 14.14 -9.83
C GLY A 563 15.10 12.66 -9.85
N THR A 564 15.74 12.18 -8.79
CA THR A 564 16.25 10.80 -8.69
C THR A 564 15.22 9.79 -8.19
N ILE A 565 14.00 10.22 -7.82
CA ILE A 565 12.94 9.30 -7.40
C ILE A 565 12.06 8.95 -8.59
N LEU A 566 11.89 7.64 -8.80
CA LEU A 566 10.95 7.08 -9.74
C LEU A 566 9.76 6.55 -8.95
N HIS A 567 8.68 7.31 -8.94
CA HIS A 567 7.48 6.97 -8.18
C HIS A 567 6.81 5.69 -8.67
N LYS A 568 6.24 4.92 -7.73
CA LYS A 568 5.45 3.72 -8.02
C LYS A 568 4.11 4.05 -8.69
N GLN A 569 3.44 5.12 -8.26
CA GLN A 569 2.08 5.47 -8.66
C GLN A 569 1.98 6.86 -9.31
N THR A 570 0.96 7.06 -10.14
CA THR A 570 0.62 8.33 -10.77
C THR A 570 -0.88 8.52 -10.85
N ALA A 571 -1.32 9.78 -10.73
CA ALA A 571 -2.69 10.20 -11.00
C ALA A 571 -2.96 10.40 -12.50
N LEU A 572 -1.96 10.24 -13.37
CA LEU A 572 -2.10 10.42 -14.82
C LEU A 572 -2.73 9.17 -15.47
N PRO A 573 -3.91 9.28 -16.10
CA PRO A 573 -4.53 8.15 -16.77
C PRO A 573 -3.67 7.60 -17.92
N GLY A 574 -3.71 6.28 -18.11
CA GLY A 574 -3.04 5.62 -19.24
C GLY A 574 -1.51 5.65 -19.19
N SER A 575 -0.90 5.99 -18.05
CA SER A 575 0.54 6.02 -17.88
C SER A 575 0.97 5.06 -16.78
N VAL A 576 1.95 4.21 -17.07
CA VAL A 576 2.87 3.75 -16.04
C VAL A 576 3.88 4.85 -15.78
N ASN A 577 4.40 4.99 -14.56
CA ASN A 577 5.53 5.88 -14.34
C ASN A 577 6.77 5.31 -15.01
N ALA A 578 7.05 5.80 -16.22
CA ALA A 578 8.26 5.46 -16.95
C ALA A 578 9.44 6.31 -16.47
N PRO A 579 10.65 5.72 -16.40
CA PRO A 579 11.87 6.49 -16.19
C PRO A 579 12.11 7.47 -17.34
N GLN A 580 12.98 8.45 -17.10
CA GLN A 580 13.49 9.28 -18.19
C GLN A 580 14.25 8.38 -19.19
N PRO A 581 14.13 8.57 -20.53
CA PRO A 581 14.76 7.68 -21.51
C PRO A 581 16.27 7.51 -21.38
N GLU A 582 16.98 8.53 -20.88
CA GLU A 582 18.42 8.47 -20.65
C GLU A 582 18.81 7.79 -19.34
N ALA A 583 17.87 7.47 -18.44
CA ALA A 583 18.18 6.85 -17.16
C ALA A 583 18.54 5.36 -17.36
N ASP A 584 19.68 4.97 -16.82
CA ASP A 584 20.30 3.66 -17.00
C ASP A 584 20.77 3.02 -15.67
N ILE A 585 20.67 3.75 -14.57
CA ILE A 585 20.89 3.24 -13.21
C ILE A 585 19.56 3.17 -12.47
N PHE A 586 19.33 2.05 -11.79
CA PHE A 586 18.18 1.85 -10.92
C PHE A 586 18.63 1.27 -9.59
N GLU A 587 18.13 1.82 -8.49
CA GLU A 587 18.52 1.42 -7.13
C GLU A 587 17.28 1.40 -6.24
N HIS A 588 17.09 0.34 -5.46
CA HIS A 588 16.08 0.35 -4.40
C HIS A 588 16.58 1.15 -3.20
N ARG A 589 15.65 1.84 -2.53
CA ARG A 589 15.88 2.43 -1.22
C ARG A 589 14.85 1.89 -0.25
N ASN A 590 15.29 1.10 0.72
CA ASN A 590 14.41 0.60 1.76
C ASN A 590 13.91 1.73 2.65
N THR A 591 12.67 1.64 3.13
CA THR A 591 12.09 2.65 3.99
C THR A 591 12.55 2.43 5.44
N PRO A 592 13.37 3.33 6.03
CA PRO A 592 13.83 3.16 7.40
C PRO A 592 12.71 3.42 8.40
N HIS A 593 12.83 2.88 9.62
CA HIS A 593 11.95 3.29 10.72
C HIS A 593 12.21 4.73 11.15
N LEU A 594 11.19 5.38 11.72
CA LEU A 594 11.20 6.78 12.18
C LEU A 594 11.37 6.92 13.70
N PHE A 595 11.56 5.81 14.41
CA PHE A 595 11.75 5.81 15.85
C PHE A 595 13.04 6.53 16.27
N GLY A 596 12.92 7.43 17.27
CA GLY A 596 14.05 8.15 17.86
C GLY A 596 14.60 9.31 17.03
N LEU A 597 13.96 9.71 15.93
CA LEU A 597 14.47 10.80 15.08
C LEU A 597 14.58 12.13 15.82
N GLY A 598 13.70 12.42 16.78
CA GLY A 598 13.81 13.61 17.64
C GLY A 598 15.10 13.66 18.46
N LEU A 599 15.62 12.51 18.91
CA LEU A 599 16.90 12.44 19.61
C LEU A 599 18.08 12.73 18.67
N ILE A 600 17.99 12.27 17.42
CA ILE A 600 18.99 12.54 16.37
C ILE A 600 18.97 14.01 15.95
N ASP A 601 17.78 14.60 15.79
CA ASP A 601 17.56 16.02 15.50
C ASP A 601 18.22 16.90 16.60
N GLY A 602 18.17 16.44 17.85
CA GLY A 602 18.73 17.14 19.02
C GLY A 602 20.25 17.02 19.22
N ILE A 603 20.97 16.19 18.45
CA ILE A 603 22.44 16.10 18.53
C ILE A 603 23.06 17.39 17.95
N ALA A 604 24.06 17.97 18.61
CA ALA A 604 24.73 19.17 18.09
C ALA A 604 25.53 18.85 16.81
N GLU A 605 25.56 19.76 15.83
CA GLU A 605 26.35 19.59 14.61
C GLU A 605 27.83 19.39 14.93
N GLU A 606 28.35 20.10 15.93
CA GLU A 606 29.73 19.97 16.39
C GLU A 606 30.06 18.58 16.92
N THR A 607 29.07 17.88 17.51
CA THR A 607 29.25 16.50 17.97
C THR A 607 29.47 15.55 16.80
N ILE A 608 28.70 15.71 15.71
CA ILE A 608 28.85 14.89 14.49
C ILE A 608 30.20 15.20 13.82
N ILE A 609 30.51 16.49 13.64
CA ILE A 609 31.77 16.93 13.03
C ILE A 609 32.99 16.44 13.80
N ALA A 610 32.93 16.39 15.14
CA ALA A 610 34.04 15.96 15.98
C ALA A 610 34.40 14.48 15.83
N ASN A 611 33.50 13.63 15.31
CA ASN A 611 33.76 12.21 15.08
C ASN A 611 34.34 11.91 13.69
N ALA A 612 34.32 12.86 12.76
CA ALA A 612 34.78 12.63 11.40
C ALA A 612 36.32 12.54 11.29
N ASP A 613 36.82 11.63 10.46
CA ASP A 613 38.24 11.46 10.16
C ASP A 613 38.51 11.31 8.65
N PRO A 614 38.04 12.25 7.80
CA PRO A 614 37.97 12.06 6.36
C PRO A 614 39.33 11.83 5.66
N ASP A 615 40.44 12.10 6.36
CA ASP A 615 41.80 11.88 5.88
C ASP A 615 42.46 10.60 6.49
N ASP A 616 41.75 9.83 7.33
CA ASP A 616 42.25 8.64 8.05
C ASP A 616 43.54 8.95 8.85
N THR A 617 43.52 10.08 9.60
CA THR A 617 44.70 10.60 10.31
C THR A 617 44.56 10.62 11.83
N VAL A 618 43.34 10.62 12.36
CA VAL A 618 43.06 10.57 13.80
C VAL A 618 43.16 9.12 14.29
N SER A 619 42.52 8.19 13.57
CA SER A 619 42.62 6.74 13.76
C SER A 619 43.00 6.11 12.41
N PRO A 620 44.28 5.79 12.15
CA PRO A 620 44.71 5.24 10.86
C PRO A 620 44.37 3.74 10.75
N ASP A 621 43.09 3.44 10.71
CA ASP A 621 42.50 2.11 10.62
C ASP A 621 41.86 1.82 9.25
N GLY A 622 41.85 2.83 8.36
CA GLY A 622 41.31 2.73 7.01
C GLY A 622 39.83 3.12 6.91
N ILE A 623 39.24 3.66 7.97
CA ILE A 623 37.84 4.12 8.03
C ILE A 623 37.86 5.65 8.06
N THR A 624 37.28 6.29 7.05
CA THR A 624 37.38 7.75 6.91
C THR A 624 36.23 8.50 7.58
N GLY A 625 35.01 7.96 7.58
CA GLY A 625 33.85 8.59 8.26
C GLY A 625 33.66 10.08 7.93
N ARG A 626 32.90 10.40 6.88
CA ARG A 626 32.78 11.76 6.38
C ARG A 626 31.47 12.44 6.76
N VAL A 627 31.53 13.73 7.10
CA VAL A 627 30.33 14.54 7.30
C VAL A 627 29.58 14.75 5.98
N SER A 628 28.26 14.51 6.00
CA SER A 628 27.37 14.91 4.91
C SER A 628 26.96 16.38 5.03
N TRP A 629 26.92 17.07 3.90
CA TRP A 629 26.61 18.50 3.83
C TRP A 629 25.47 18.71 2.84
N THR A 630 24.46 19.46 3.24
CA THR A 630 23.40 19.90 2.33
C THR A 630 23.94 20.96 1.37
N ASP A 631 23.21 21.24 0.29
CA ASP A 631 23.56 22.28 -0.69
C ASP A 631 23.71 23.68 -0.06
N GLU A 632 23.04 23.93 1.06
CA GLU A 632 23.13 25.18 1.83
C GLU A 632 24.26 25.18 2.87
N GLY A 633 25.01 24.07 2.98
CA GLY A 633 26.12 23.94 3.92
C GLY A 633 25.70 23.64 5.36
N ARG A 634 24.52 23.05 5.58
CA ARG A 634 24.11 22.51 6.90
C ARG A 634 24.60 21.06 7.03
N VAL A 635 24.85 20.60 8.26
CA VAL A 635 25.18 19.18 8.50
C VAL A 635 23.92 18.34 8.29
N GLY A 636 23.99 17.42 7.35
CA GLY A 636 22.94 16.46 7.11
C GLY A 636 23.06 15.25 8.06
N ARG A 637 21.93 14.68 8.48
CA ARG A 637 21.88 13.64 9.53
C ARG A 637 20.75 12.61 9.37
N LEU A 638 19.73 12.94 8.57
CA LEU A 638 18.57 12.09 8.32
C LEU A 638 18.58 11.59 6.87
N GLY A 639 17.90 10.46 6.63
CA GLY A 639 17.98 9.73 5.37
C GLY A 639 19.18 8.78 5.29
N TRP A 640 19.20 7.94 4.25
CA TRP A 640 20.25 6.93 4.04
C TRP A 640 21.61 7.52 3.68
N LYS A 641 21.65 8.69 3.03
CA LYS A 641 22.88 9.40 2.66
C LYS A 641 23.07 10.67 3.50
N ALA A 642 22.41 10.71 4.67
CA ALA A 642 22.42 11.84 5.58
C ALA A 642 22.09 13.17 4.86
N GLN A 643 21.21 13.16 3.87
CA GLN A 643 20.99 14.31 2.99
C GLN A 643 20.04 15.37 3.56
N VAL A 644 19.32 15.04 4.65
CA VAL A 644 18.34 15.94 5.28
C VAL A 644 18.84 16.41 6.66
N PRO A 645 18.78 17.72 6.98
CA PRO A 645 19.44 18.28 8.16
C PRO A 645 18.58 18.28 9.44
N SER A 646 17.25 18.19 9.34
CA SER A 646 16.35 18.20 10.50
C SER A 646 15.03 17.47 10.25
N VAL A 647 14.31 17.08 11.31
CA VAL A 647 13.02 16.36 11.20
C VAL A 647 11.98 17.18 10.44
N GLU A 648 11.95 18.49 10.65
CA GLU A 648 11.03 19.39 9.96
C GLU A 648 11.28 19.44 8.44
N GLU A 649 12.54 19.47 8.01
CA GLU A 649 12.91 19.39 6.59
C GLU A 649 12.60 18.00 6.02
N PHE A 650 12.73 16.95 6.83
CA PHE A 650 12.41 15.57 6.45
C PHE A 650 10.91 15.39 6.17
N VAL A 651 10.04 15.94 7.01
CA VAL A 651 8.58 15.93 6.78
C VAL A 651 8.24 16.69 5.50
N ARG A 652 8.85 17.86 5.29
CA ARG A 652 8.60 18.69 4.09
C ARG A 652 9.07 18.00 2.81
N ASP A 653 10.23 17.36 2.85
CA ASP A 653 10.73 16.56 1.73
C ASP A 653 9.80 15.39 1.44
N ALA A 654 9.42 14.61 2.46
CA ALA A 654 8.56 13.44 2.28
C ALA A 654 7.15 13.78 1.75
N LEU A 655 6.51 14.84 2.26
CA LEU A 655 5.17 15.25 1.79
C LEU A 655 5.16 15.59 0.29
N THR A 656 6.16 16.34 -0.16
CA THR A 656 6.29 16.72 -1.57
C THR A 656 6.79 15.59 -2.44
N THR A 657 7.80 14.87 -1.96
CA THR A 657 8.57 13.97 -2.79
C THR A 657 7.98 12.56 -2.78
N GLU A 658 7.35 12.11 -1.69
CA GLU A 658 6.80 10.75 -1.57
C GLU A 658 5.26 10.72 -1.70
N ILE A 659 4.55 11.74 -1.22
CA ILE A 659 3.07 11.84 -1.33
C ILE A 659 2.64 12.69 -2.54
N GLY A 660 3.52 13.59 -3.00
CA GLY A 660 3.25 14.42 -4.18
C GLY A 660 2.40 15.65 -3.90
N MET A 661 2.38 16.15 -2.65
CA MET A 661 1.56 17.30 -2.22
C MET A 661 2.41 18.55 -2.01
N THR A 662 1.84 19.73 -2.26
CA THR A 662 2.50 21.00 -1.98
C THR A 662 2.25 21.46 -0.54
N ILE A 663 3.17 22.29 -0.05
CA ILE A 663 3.22 22.74 1.33
C ILE A 663 3.46 24.24 1.41
N GLU A 664 2.92 24.88 2.45
CA GLU A 664 3.15 26.30 2.69
C GLU A 664 4.65 26.66 2.79
N TYR A 665 5.02 27.78 2.15
CA TYR A 665 6.36 28.35 2.23
C TYR A 665 6.69 28.81 3.66
N GLN A 666 7.90 28.48 4.13
CA GLN A 666 8.41 28.94 5.41
C GLN A 666 9.85 29.46 5.27
N GLU A 667 10.11 30.63 5.83
CA GLU A 667 11.44 31.27 5.75
C GLU A 667 12.48 30.45 6.52
N GLY A 668 13.58 30.10 5.84
CA GLY A 668 14.69 29.35 6.42
C GLY A 668 14.59 27.83 6.28
N LEU A 669 13.51 27.32 5.69
CA LEU A 669 13.38 25.92 5.27
C LEU A 669 13.60 25.81 3.76
N THR A 670 14.11 24.66 3.34
CA THR A 670 14.74 24.47 2.03
C THR A 670 14.05 23.40 1.21
N PHE A 671 13.40 22.44 1.89
CA PHE A 671 12.62 21.38 1.28
C PHE A 671 11.13 21.76 1.18
N GLY A 672 10.43 21.03 0.31
CA GLY A 672 9.00 21.18 0.05
C GLY A 672 8.69 22.03 -1.18
N ARG A 673 7.85 21.49 -2.05
CA ARG A 673 7.28 22.20 -3.21
C ARG A 673 6.11 23.03 -2.73
N ILE A 674 6.04 24.29 -3.18
CA ILE A 674 5.01 25.24 -2.76
C ILE A 674 3.87 25.41 -3.77
N GLN A 675 4.06 24.90 -5.00
CA GLN A 675 3.14 24.98 -6.11
C GLN A 675 3.38 23.83 -7.08
N ASP A 676 2.32 23.29 -7.67
CA ASP A 676 2.45 22.41 -8.83
C ASP A 676 1.47 22.78 -9.97
N ASN A 677 1.09 21.81 -10.81
CA ASN A 677 0.24 22.04 -11.98
C ASN A 677 -0.94 21.08 -12.03
N ASP A 678 -1.39 20.58 -10.88
CA ASP A 678 -2.62 19.81 -10.81
C ASP A 678 -3.87 20.73 -10.76
N ALA A 679 -5.04 20.14 -10.48
CA ALA A 679 -6.31 20.87 -10.41
C ALA A 679 -6.71 21.28 -8.98
N VAL A 680 -5.92 20.87 -7.98
CA VAL A 680 -6.12 21.15 -6.56
C VAL A 680 -5.44 22.49 -6.23
N ALA A 681 -5.89 23.12 -5.14
CA ALA A 681 -5.47 24.48 -4.82
C ALA A 681 -4.26 24.47 -3.88
N ASP A 682 -3.12 24.94 -4.38
CA ASP A 682 -1.91 25.08 -3.58
C ASP A 682 -2.06 26.11 -2.42
N PRO A 683 -1.47 25.86 -1.23
CA PRO A 683 -0.89 24.57 -0.83
C PRO A 683 -1.95 23.58 -0.36
N GLU A 684 -1.78 22.29 -0.68
CA GLU A 684 -2.65 21.22 -0.15
C GLU A 684 -2.41 20.98 1.35
N ILE A 685 -1.14 21.08 1.79
CA ILE A 685 -0.74 20.93 3.19
C ILE A 685 -0.44 22.30 3.80
N ASP A 686 -1.25 22.68 4.79
CA ASP A 686 -0.99 23.87 5.59
C ASP A 686 0.13 23.66 6.62
N ARG A 687 0.59 24.77 7.19
CA ARG A 687 1.65 24.77 8.20
C ARG A 687 1.31 23.94 9.44
N ASP A 688 0.08 24.06 9.96
CA ASP A 688 -0.32 23.41 11.21
C ASP A 688 -0.31 21.88 11.04
N THR A 689 -0.76 21.39 9.88
CA THR A 689 -0.73 19.97 9.50
C THR A 689 0.72 19.45 9.43
N ALA A 690 1.62 20.19 8.80
CA ALA A 690 3.03 19.81 8.71
C ALA A 690 3.75 19.86 10.08
N GLU A 691 3.43 20.83 10.93
CA GLU A 691 3.96 20.93 12.30
C GLU A 691 3.46 19.77 13.17
N LEU A 692 2.23 19.30 12.97
CA LEU A 692 1.69 18.15 13.70
C LEU A 692 2.42 16.84 13.36
N LEU A 693 2.72 16.58 12.08
CA LEU A 693 3.57 15.45 11.68
C LEU A 693 4.99 15.58 12.22
N THR A 694 5.55 16.79 12.18
CA THR A 694 6.88 17.08 12.77
C THR A 694 6.89 16.81 14.28
N TYR A 695 5.81 17.16 14.98
CA TYR A 695 5.65 16.86 16.40
C TYR A 695 5.68 15.35 16.66
N LEU A 696 4.98 14.54 15.86
CA LEU A 696 4.98 13.08 16.02
C LEU A 696 6.40 12.51 15.89
N LEU A 697 7.11 12.82 14.80
CA LEU A 697 8.45 12.28 14.54
C LEU A 697 9.49 12.73 15.58
N ARG A 698 9.35 13.96 16.11
CA ARG A 698 10.18 14.44 17.22
C ARG A 698 9.89 13.71 18.54
N ASN A 699 8.68 13.15 18.69
CA ASN A 699 8.24 12.50 19.92
C ASN A 699 8.18 10.98 19.85
N PHE A 700 8.45 10.34 18.71
CA PHE A 700 8.58 8.88 18.67
C PHE A 700 9.78 8.41 19.48
N ALA A 701 9.52 7.52 20.44
CA ALA A 701 10.57 6.88 21.22
C ALA A 701 11.50 6.04 20.33
N PRO A 702 12.82 6.00 20.59
CA PRO A 702 13.63 4.91 20.06
C PRO A 702 13.11 3.59 20.65
N PRO A 703 13.19 2.47 19.92
CA PRO A 703 12.74 1.20 20.44
C PRO A 703 13.52 0.79 21.70
N PRO A 704 12.87 0.14 22.67
CA PRO A 704 13.55 -0.28 23.89
C PRO A 704 14.51 -1.44 23.62
N ARG A 705 15.74 -1.34 24.15
CA ARG A 705 16.71 -2.46 24.15
C ARG A 705 16.08 -3.66 24.86
N SER A 706 16.02 -4.79 24.16
CA SER A 706 15.35 -6.02 24.60
C SER A 706 16.39 -7.05 25.06
N HIS A 707 16.66 -7.08 26.36
CA HIS A 707 17.59 -8.07 26.92
C HIS A 707 17.01 -9.49 26.85
N GLY A 708 17.80 -10.42 26.32
CA GLY A 708 17.43 -11.84 26.21
C GLY A 708 17.60 -12.61 27.52
N ASP A 709 17.33 -13.92 27.46
CA ASP A 709 17.47 -14.83 28.61
C ASP A 709 18.93 -15.23 28.91
N ASP A 710 19.89 -14.86 28.05
CA ASP A 710 21.33 -15.12 28.24
C ASP A 710 22.17 -13.83 28.28
N PRO A 711 22.22 -13.15 29.44
CA PRO A 711 23.05 -11.95 29.61
C PRO A 711 24.55 -12.21 29.45
N ALA A 712 25.01 -13.45 29.59
CA ALA A 712 26.43 -13.78 29.43
C ALA A 712 26.80 -13.82 27.95
N ALA A 713 25.95 -14.42 27.11
CA ALA A 713 26.09 -14.38 25.66
C ALA A 713 25.97 -12.93 25.14
N GLU A 714 25.01 -12.15 25.63
CA GLU A 714 24.86 -10.74 25.26
C GLU A 714 26.13 -9.91 25.57
N ALA A 715 26.68 -10.05 26.78
CA ALA A 715 27.91 -9.36 27.16
C ALA A 715 29.15 -9.85 26.38
N ALA A 716 29.22 -11.14 26.06
CA ALA A 716 30.27 -11.68 25.20
C ALA A 716 30.13 -11.14 23.76
N GLY A 717 28.91 -11.02 23.26
CA GLY A 717 28.57 -10.43 21.97
C GLY A 717 28.94 -8.95 21.87
N GLU A 718 28.67 -8.16 22.89
CA GLU A 718 29.07 -6.75 22.95
C GLU A 718 30.60 -6.60 22.90
N ALA A 719 31.34 -7.44 23.64
CA ALA A 719 32.80 -7.47 23.57
C ALA A 719 33.31 -7.92 22.18
N LEU A 720 32.60 -8.85 21.53
CA LEU A 720 32.92 -9.27 20.16
C LEU A 720 32.67 -8.14 19.16
N PHE A 721 31.58 -7.39 19.30
CA PHE A 721 31.24 -6.24 18.46
C PHE A 721 32.36 -5.20 18.43
N GLU A 722 32.94 -4.87 19.59
CA GLU A 722 34.13 -4.02 19.68
C GLU A 722 35.35 -4.66 19.02
N SER A 723 35.62 -5.94 19.33
CA SER A 723 36.85 -6.62 18.86
C SER A 723 36.88 -6.94 17.36
N VAL A 724 35.70 -7.11 16.74
CA VAL A 724 35.52 -7.31 15.30
C VAL A 724 35.75 -6.00 14.55
N GLY A 725 35.57 -4.85 15.21
CA GLY A 725 35.72 -3.52 14.62
C GLY A 725 34.40 -2.86 14.23
N CYS A 726 33.24 -3.43 14.57
CA CYS A 726 31.94 -2.83 14.26
C CYS A 726 31.78 -1.45 14.91
N ALA A 727 32.30 -1.29 16.13
CA ALA A 727 32.22 -0.06 16.91
C ALA A 727 33.06 1.11 16.35
N ALA A 728 33.80 0.92 15.26
CA ALA A 728 34.54 2.00 14.60
C ALA A 728 33.60 2.98 13.86
N CYS A 729 32.51 2.47 13.26
CA CYS A 729 31.46 3.28 12.63
C CYS A 729 30.17 3.28 13.47
N HIS A 730 29.82 2.13 14.05
CA HIS A 730 28.64 1.98 14.90
C HIS A 730 28.97 2.28 16.37
N ILE A 731 29.40 3.51 16.66
CA ILE A 731 29.81 3.92 18.00
C ILE A 731 28.63 3.89 18.99
N PRO A 732 28.80 3.36 20.22
CA PRO A 732 27.67 3.08 21.12
C PRO A 732 26.75 4.26 21.40
N ALA A 733 27.29 5.48 21.53
CA ALA A 733 26.49 6.67 21.81
C ALA A 733 27.14 7.97 21.30
N LEU A 734 26.29 8.95 21.00
CA LEU A 734 26.66 10.35 20.77
C LEU A 734 26.17 11.25 21.91
N ASP A 735 26.88 12.35 22.18
CA ASP A 735 26.42 13.34 23.14
C ASP A 735 25.21 14.12 22.58
N GLY A 736 24.05 13.95 23.21
CA GLY A 736 22.82 14.71 22.93
C GLY A 736 22.54 15.80 23.96
N ALA A 737 21.52 16.62 23.70
CA ALA A 737 21.16 17.75 24.55
C ALA A 737 20.79 17.35 26.00
N ASP A 738 20.11 16.20 26.17
CA ASP A 738 19.62 15.69 27.46
C ASP A 738 20.46 14.52 28.00
N GLY A 739 21.58 14.21 27.37
CA GLY A 739 22.48 13.11 27.73
C GLY A 739 22.91 12.27 26.54
N PRO A 740 23.66 11.18 26.77
CA PRO A 740 24.09 10.28 25.71
C PRO A 740 22.90 9.65 24.98
N VAL A 741 22.95 9.65 23.65
CA VAL A 741 21.98 9.01 22.75
C VAL A 741 22.58 7.68 22.29
N PRO A 742 22.07 6.51 22.75
CA PRO A 742 22.70 5.21 22.50
C PRO A 742 22.29 4.61 21.15
N LEU A 743 22.62 5.29 20.05
CA LEU A 743 22.15 4.93 18.72
C LEU A 743 22.99 3.88 17.99
N TYR A 744 24.20 3.57 18.47
CA TYR A 744 25.15 2.70 17.74
C TYR A 744 25.44 3.19 16.32
N SER A 745 25.78 4.48 16.20
CA SER A 745 26.04 5.16 14.93
C SER A 745 26.73 6.49 15.21
N ASP A 746 27.68 6.85 14.37
CA ASP A 746 28.35 8.15 14.34
C ASP A 746 27.64 9.19 13.46
N LEU A 747 26.60 8.77 12.73
CA LEU A 747 25.85 9.56 11.74
C LEU A 747 26.70 10.04 10.54
N LEU A 748 27.88 9.46 10.33
CA LEU A 748 28.80 9.80 9.24
C LEU A 748 28.56 8.91 8.01
N LEU A 749 29.06 9.37 6.87
CA LEU A 749 29.09 8.64 5.61
C LEU A 749 30.29 7.69 5.57
N HIS A 750 30.03 6.45 5.18
CA HIS A 750 31.04 5.41 4.98
C HIS A 750 30.84 4.69 3.66
N GLU A 751 31.94 4.36 2.98
CA GLU A 751 31.91 3.48 1.80
C GLU A 751 31.65 2.04 2.24
N ILE A 752 30.44 1.53 2.03
CA ILE A 752 30.03 0.18 2.47
C ILE A 752 29.73 -0.77 1.31
N LEU A 753 29.89 -0.30 0.08
CA LEU A 753 29.65 -1.06 -1.14
C LEU A 753 30.96 -1.32 -1.90
N PRO A 754 31.01 -2.35 -2.77
CA PRO A 754 32.15 -2.59 -3.65
C PRO A 754 32.46 -1.37 -4.55
N PRO A 755 33.73 -1.08 -4.89
CA PRO A 755 34.10 0.06 -5.73
C PRO A 755 33.53 0.07 -7.16
N ASP A 756 33.05 -1.08 -7.63
CA ASP A 756 32.39 -1.25 -8.94
C ASP A 756 30.86 -1.26 -8.84
N ALA A 757 30.29 -1.14 -7.64
CA ALA A 757 28.86 -0.97 -7.48
C ALA A 757 28.42 0.36 -8.11
N VAL A 758 27.28 0.33 -8.79
CA VAL A 758 26.68 1.51 -9.41
C VAL A 758 25.44 1.87 -8.62
N GLY A 759 25.28 3.15 -8.31
CA GLY A 759 24.16 3.64 -7.51
C GLY A 759 23.90 5.11 -7.76
N ILE A 760 23.16 5.72 -6.84
CA ILE A 760 22.69 7.09 -6.96
C ILE A 760 23.46 7.98 -6.00
N GLU A 761 24.09 9.04 -6.52
CA GLU A 761 24.66 10.11 -5.69
C GLU A 761 23.53 10.98 -5.12
N ASP A 762 23.69 11.45 -3.89
CA ASP A 762 22.72 12.32 -3.23
C ASP A 762 23.41 13.28 -2.25
N ALA A 763 23.02 14.56 -2.28
CA ALA A 763 23.72 15.67 -1.62
C ALA A 763 25.25 15.59 -1.83
N SER A 764 26.04 15.50 -0.75
CA SER A 764 27.50 15.36 -0.85
C SER A 764 28.00 13.92 -0.86
N ALA A 765 27.11 12.91 -0.81
CA ALA A 765 27.48 11.49 -0.77
C ALA A 765 27.65 10.90 -2.17
N SER A 766 28.73 10.13 -2.36
CA SER A 766 28.95 9.33 -3.58
C SER A 766 28.00 8.13 -3.65
N MET A 767 28.12 7.33 -4.72
CA MET A 767 27.33 6.11 -4.91
C MET A 767 27.53 5.09 -3.79
N TRP A 768 28.76 4.95 -3.27
CA TRP A 768 29.13 3.91 -2.31
C TRP A 768 28.95 4.32 -0.86
N GLU A 769 28.75 5.61 -0.61
CA GLU A 769 28.68 6.18 0.74
C GLU A 769 27.27 6.16 1.31
N PHE A 770 27.14 5.64 2.53
CA PHE A 770 25.90 5.62 3.28
C PHE A 770 26.12 6.04 4.73
N ARG A 771 25.12 6.69 5.31
CA ARG A 771 25.09 7.01 6.72
C ARG A 771 25.03 5.71 7.52
N THR A 772 25.81 5.60 8.60
CA THR A 772 25.58 4.53 9.58
C THR A 772 24.16 4.63 10.12
N ALA A 773 23.33 3.61 9.87
CA ALA A 773 21.98 3.58 10.43
C ALA A 773 22.04 3.35 11.96
N PRO A 774 21.12 3.92 12.76
CA PRO A 774 20.99 3.56 14.17
C PRO A 774 20.69 2.06 14.29
N LEU A 775 21.32 1.37 15.23
CA LEU A 775 21.07 -0.08 15.43
C LEU A 775 19.98 -0.37 16.48
N TRP A 776 19.35 0.64 17.09
CA TRP A 776 18.21 0.38 17.97
C TRP A 776 17.06 -0.24 17.16
N GLY A 777 16.39 -1.24 17.73
CA GLY A 777 15.30 -1.96 17.09
C GLY A 777 15.70 -2.87 15.95
N LEU A 778 17.01 -3.15 15.75
CA LEU A 778 17.53 -3.97 14.65
C LEU A 778 16.82 -5.32 14.54
N ALA A 779 16.45 -5.94 15.66
CA ALA A 779 15.80 -7.25 15.68
C ALA A 779 14.43 -7.32 14.98
N ARG A 780 13.76 -6.18 14.72
CA ARG A 780 12.38 -6.14 14.19
C ARG A 780 12.17 -5.23 12.99
N THR A 781 13.25 -4.76 12.38
CA THR A 781 13.21 -3.76 11.29
C THR A 781 13.78 -4.29 9.98
N ALA A 782 13.92 -5.62 9.85
CA ALA A 782 14.21 -6.26 8.58
C ALA A 782 13.16 -5.87 7.51
N PRO A 783 13.53 -5.82 6.22
CA PRO A 783 14.82 -6.19 5.65
C PRO A 783 15.94 -5.18 5.96
N TYR A 784 17.19 -5.62 5.82
CA TYR A 784 18.38 -4.84 6.12
C TYR A 784 19.12 -4.36 4.87
N MET A 785 20.10 -3.48 5.10
CA MET A 785 20.81 -2.67 4.09
C MET A 785 19.95 -1.54 3.52
N HIS A 786 20.60 -0.56 2.88
CA HIS A 786 19.94 0.63 2.34
C HIS A 786 18.92 0.33 1.24
N ASP A 787 19.08 -0.82 0.58
CA ASP A 787 18.26 -1.32 -0.51
C ASP A 787 17.28 -2.40 -0.05
N GLY A 788 17.42 -2.93 1.17
CA GLY A 788 16.64 -4.07 1.66
C GLY A 788 17.15 -5.42 1.15
N ALA A 789 18.39 -5.55 0.67
CA ALA A 789 18.88 -6.79 0.06
C ALA A 789 19.19 -7.94 1.04
N ALA A 790 19.04 -7.75 2.36
CA ALA A 790 19.29 -8.80 3.36
C ALA A 790 18.04 -9.08 4.21
N ASP A 791 17.74 -10.36 4.45
CA ASP A 791 16.65 -10.82 5.32
C ASP A 791 17.12 -11.06 6.76
N THR A 792 18.41 -11.36 6.93
CA THR A 792 19.03 -11.62 8.24
C THR A 792 20.15 -10.64 8.56
N ILE A 793 20.45 -10.49 9.85
CA ILE A 793 21.57 -9.65 10.32
C ILE A 793 22.90 -10.19 9.77
N GLU A 794 23.05 -11.50 9.70
CA GLU A 794 24.21 -12.17 9.14
C GLU A 794 24.41 -11.86 7.66
N GLU A 795 23.35 -11.90 6.86
CA GLU A 795 23.39 -11.50 5.45
C GLU A 795 23.75 -10.02 5.30
N ALA A 796 23.20 -9.16 6.15
CA ALA A 796 23.56 -7.74 6.17
C ALA A 796 25.06 -7.55 6.44
N ILE A 797 25.62 -8.22 7.45
CA ILE A 797 27.06 -8.18 7.75
C ILE A 797 27.88 -8.71 6.56
N ALA A 798 27.46 -9.80 5.92
CA ALA A 798 28.16 -10.38 4.77
C ALA A 798 28.20 -9.45 3.54
N ARG A 799 27.23 -8.54 3.42
CA ARG A 799 27.14 -7.55 2.33
C ARG A 799 27.99 -6.30 2.55
N HIS A 800 28.55 -6.08 3.74
CA HIS A 800 29.44 -4.95 4.00
C HIS A 800 30.75 -5.09 3.21
N ASP A 801 31.10 -4.07 2.44
CA ASP A 801 32.37 -3.95 1.72
C ASP A 801 33.02 -2.59 1.98
N GLY A 802 34.00 -2.17 1.16
CA GLY A 802 34.66 -0.87 1.31
C GLY A 802 35.38 -0.73 2.65
N GLU A 803 35.09 0.34 3.39
CA GLU A 803 35.65 0.59 4.73
C GLU A 803 35.31 -0.53 5.73
N ALA A 804 34.16 -1.18 5.57
CA ALA A 804 33.69 -2.23 6.47
C ALA A 804 34.20 -3.64 6.11
N ALA A 805 34.96 -3.79 5.01
CA ALA A 805 35.42 -5.11 4.53
C ALA A 805 36.28 -5.86 5.56
N ALA A 806 37.09 -5.14 6.34
CA ALA A 806 37.92 -5.73 7.40
C ALA A 806 37.07 -6.28 8.56
N SER A 807 36.05 -5.52 8.99
CA SER A 807 35.10 -5.94 10.03
C SER A 807 34.26 -7.13 9.58
N ARG A 808 33.79 -7.15 8.33
CA ARG A 808 33.14 -8.34 7.72
C ARG A 808 34.05 -9.56 7.79
N ALA A 809 35.30 -9.46 7.34
CA ALA A 809 36.22 -10.59 7.33
C ALA A 809 36.53 -11.09 8.77
N ALA A 810 36.59 -10.18 9.74
CA ALA A 810 36.75 -10.53 11.15
C ALA A 810 35.53 -11.27 11.71
N PHE A 811 34.32 -10.84 11.35
CA PHE A 811 33.08 -11.56 11.67
C PHE A 811 33.07 -12.97 11.04
N GLU A 812 33.39 -13.09 9.76
CA GLU A 812 33.41 -14.37 9.05
C GLU A 812 34.37 -15.39 9.71
N ALA A 813 35.48 -14.91 10.26
CA ALA A 813 36.50 -15.69 10.94
C ALA A 813 36.11 -16.16 12.36
N LEU A 814 35.04 -15.61 12.95
CA LEU A 814 34.50 -16.07 14.22
C LEU A 814 33.98 -17.51 14.11
N ASP A 815 34.10 -18.28 15.19
CA ASP A 815 33.45 -19.59 15.27
C ASP A 815 31.93 -19.45 15.47
N ALA A 816 31.20 -20.56 15.33
CA ALA A 816 29.74 -20.55 15.41
C ALA A 816 29.20 -20.08 16.77
N SER A 817 29.92 -20.35 17.88
CA SER A 817 29.52 -19.89 19.22
C SER A 817 29.69 -18.39 19.33
N GLN A 818 30.81 -17.86 18.86
CA GLN A 818 31.09 -16.43 18.87
C GLN A 818 30.12 -15.65 17.97
N LYS A 819 29.77 -16.19 16.79
CA LYS A 819 28.74 -15.60 15.94
C LYS A 819 27.39 -15.54 16.65
N ALA A 820 26.99 -16.64 17.31
CA ALA A 820 25.75 -16.67 18.08
C ALA A 820 25.73 -15.65 19.24
N ASP A 821 26.85 -15.50 19.97
CA ASP A 821 26.97 -14.50 21.05
C ASP A 821 26.83 -13.07 20.49
N LEU A 822 27.52 -12.75 19.40
CA LEU A 822 27.42 -11.44 18.73
C LEU A 822 26.01 -11.16 18.22
N LEU A 823 25.36 -12.14 17.60
CA LEU A 823 23.98 -12.00 17.13
C LEU A 823 23.00 -11.82 18.29
N THR A 824 23.22 -12.49 19.42
CA THR A 824 22.43 -12.28 20.63
C THR A 824 22.52 -10.83 21.12
N PHE A 825 23.72 -10.24 21.07
CA PHE A 825 23.89 -8.81 21.37
C PHE A 825 23.17 -7.91 20.37
N LEU A 826 23.36 -8.14 19.06
CA LEU A 826 22.72 -7.33 18.01
C LEU A 826 21.19 -7.42 18.05
N GLN A 827 20.64 -8.60 18.36
CA GLN A 827 19.20 -8.81 18.57
C GLN A 827 18.67 -8.15 19.86
N SER A 828 19.56 -7.80 20.79
CA SER A 828 19.16 -7.08 22.00
C SER A 828 18.95 -5.59 21.75
N LEU A 829 19.60 -5.02 20.72
CA LEU A 829 19.50 -3.60 20.34
C LEU A 829 18.15 -3.31 19.68
#